data_AF-A0A950LWR2-F1
#
_entry.id   AF-A0A950LWR2-F1
#
_cell.length_a   1.000
_cell.length_b   1.000
_cell.length_c   1.000
_cell.angle_alpha   90.00
_cell.angle_beta   90.00
_cell.angle_gamma   90.00
#
_symmetry.space_group_name_H-M   'P 1'
#
loop_
_entity.id
_entity.type
_entity.pdbx_description
1 polymer ?
#
loop_
_entity_poly.entity_id
_entity_poly.type
_entity_poly.pdbx_seq_one_letter_code
_entity_poly.pdbx_strand_id
1 'polypeptide(L)'
;MERMVGAPKPAPETGLFSLSDVDPTEIHRLVERSTELFHDPGAHGRPLADTDIGVLFTKTSTRTRTAFSVGARRLGASVISYGPGDLQLNTGESVRDTGRILGDMLDGVVVRTAGPLSELRELSRHGRVPVVNAMAAEEHPTQGICDLATMRLHLGELTGVKVLYIGEGNNTAVALTHGLASVGGSMLTLATPPGYGITEHELNSAKAAGSRVGAQITPVFSMDHLPPDIDIVYTTRWQTTGTAKADPDWRELFRPFHVSEELLARWPAALFMHDLPAHRGDEVSGNVLDGERSIAWSQAAMKLASAIAVLEWCMPRARLQRRSGSRASGHRPRLEDRGAAPGVRIFEYRHLLPADLRPPRRPHVFFDPADTEVGIWATVDLIRPGCTVLDLGSGSGAAASAVARAGAGHVHGLDISGDSVLWASQHYALETENTRVTFGVADYALLAPSQLLGNCPFDSPPAVVAGNPPYVPVPPQAGAKKLSIDGGPDGLHLVRLIVRHAADMGSDLGITIGSYSSPRAAASLLHESGYEISRVTLSALRLGDYTLKNIERVLELEAEGEGPLLRAYDGVVYYLIVGLSCQRTRNTAGGAMQPTLAPDELLALLRLACKSRTPALEALDTSPVACPVPVRILVLPDEPLRHHC
;
A
#
# COMPACT_ATOMS: atom_id res chain seq x y z
N MET A 1 -23.08 -38.70 7.20
CA MET A 1 -21.88 -39.11 6.46
C MET A 1 -21.30 -37.86 5.83
N GLU A 2 -20.36 -37.21 6.52
CA GLU A 2 -19.64 -36.08 5.95
C GLU A 2 -18.88 -36.55 4.70
N ARG A 3 -18.99 -35.80 3.60
CA ARG A 3 -18.26 -36.11 2.37
C ARG A 3 -16.76 -36.04 2.67
N MET A 4 -16.10 -37.18 2.71
CA MET A 4 -14.65 -37.22 2.54
C MET A 4 -14.33 -36.54 1.20
N VAL A 5 -13.62 -35.41 1.26
CA VAL A 5 -13.13 -34.72 0.06
C VAL A 5 -11.90 -35.48 -0.42
N GLY A 6 -12.08 -36.42 -1.36
CA GLY A 6 -10.97 -37.05 -2.06
C GLY A 6 -10.26 -36.04 -2.98
N ALA A 7 -9.01 -36.32 -3.35
CA ALA A 7 -8.21 -35.42 -4.18
C ALA A 7 -8.97 -35.04 -5.48
N PRO A 8 -9.20 -33.74 -5.74
CA PRO A 8 -9.95 -33.32 -6.92
C PRO A 8 -9.24 -33.76 -8.20
N LYS A 9 -10.03 -34.27 -9.16
CA LYS A 9 -9.57 -34.57 -10.52
C LYS A 9 -9.19 -33.26 -11.25
N PRO A 10 -8.19 -33.27 -12.15
CA PRO A 10 -7.85 -32.09 -12.96
C PRO A 10 -9.06 -31.57 -13.75
N ALA A 11 -9.07 -30.27 -14.05
CA ALA A 11 -10.05 -29.62 -14.93
C ALA A 11 -9.33 -28.89 -16.08
N PRO A 12 -10.07 -28.48 -17.13
CA PRO A 12 -9.52 -27.56 -18.14
C PRO A 12 -8.96 -26.29 -17.48
N GLU A 13 -7.92 -25.73 -18.09
CA GLU A 13 -7.32 -24.48 -17.66
C GLU A 13 -8.32 -23.34 -17.79
N THR A 14 -8.25 -22.40 -16.84
CA THR A 14 -9.06 -21.19 -16.86
C THR A 14 -8.19 -20.00 -16.47
N GLY A 15 -8.37 -18.86 -17.13
CA GLY A 15 -7.62 -17.63 -16.90
C GLY A 15 -6.83 -17.16 -18.11
N LEU A 16 -5.86 -16.27 -17.89
CA LEU A 16 -5.02 -15.66 -18.90
C LEU A 16 -3.60 -16.21 -18.79
N PHE A 17 -3.17 -17.02 -19.76
CA PHE A 17 -1.83 -17.60 -19.80
C PHE A 17 -0.94 -16.94 -20.85
N SER A 18 -1.50 -16.75 -22.05
CA SER A 18 -0.86 -16.14 -23.20
C SER A 18 -1.88 -15.33 -23.98
N LEU A 19 -1.48 -14.26 -24.66
CA LEU A 19 -2.38 -13.57 -25.59
C LEU A 19 -2.68 -14.42 -26.84
N SER A 20 -1.85 -15.40 -27.19
CA SER A 20 -2.16 -16.33 -28.29
C SER A 20 -3.33 -17.27 -27.98
N ASP A 21 -3.68 -17.44 -26.70
CA ASP A 21 -4.81 -18.26 -26.26
C ASP A 21 -6.14 -17.51 -26.31
N VAL A 22 -6.10 -16.18 -26.48
CA VAL A 22 -7.27 -15.31 -26.36
C VAL A 22 -7.77 -14.94 -27.76
N ASP A 23 -9.08 -15.02 -27.97
CA ASP A 23 -9.67 -14.59 -29.23
C ASP A 23 -9.39 -13.09 -29.46
N PRO A 24 -9.01 -12.67 -30.69
CA PRO A 24 -8.74 -11.26 -30.99
C PRO A 24 -9.86 -10.29 -30.57
N THR A 25 -11.12 -10.71 -30.66
CA THR A 25 -12.26 -9.87 -30.24
C THR A 25 -12.31 -9.67 -28.73
N GLU A 26 -11.87 -10.65 -27.95
CA GLU A 26 -11.75 -10.55 -26.49
C GLU A 26 -10.56 -9.67 -26.09
N ILE A 27 -9.44 -9.74 -26.82
CA ILE A 27 -8.31 -8.82 -26.63
C ILE A 27 -8.77 -7.37 -26.88
N HIS A 28 -9.51 -7.13 -27.96
CA HIS A 28 -10.08 -5.81 -28.24
C HIS A 28 -10.97 -5.30 -27.11
N ARG A 29 -11.87 -6.15 -26.59
CA ARG A 29 -12.72 -5.80 -25.44
C ARG A 29 -11.92 -5.49 -24.18
N LEU A 30 -10.87 -6.26 -23.89
CA LEU A 30 -9.98 -5.99 -22.76
C LEU A 30 -9.28 -4.65 -22.90
N VAL A 31 -8.82 -4.31 -24.11
CA VAL A 31 -8.17 -3.05 -24.44
C VAL A 31 -9.14 -1.87 -24.27
N GLU A 32 -10.35 -1.97 -24.83
CA GLU A 32 -11.40 -0.96 -24.66
C GLU A 32 -11.77 -0.79 -23.19
N ARG A 33 -11.99 -1.89 -22.49
CA ARG A 33 -12.34 -1.87 -21.08
C ARG A 33 -11.25 -1.24 -20.22
N SER A 34 -9.98 -1.47 -20.56
CA SER A 34 -8.84 -0.82 -19.91
C SER A 34 -8.87 0.69 -20.12
N THR A 35 -9.18 1.17 -21.32
CA THR A 35 -9.29 2.62 -21.60
C THR A 35 -10.49 3.26 -20.89
N GLU A 36 -11.63 2.58 -20.82
CA GLU A 36 -12.79 3.05 -20.04
C GLU A 36 -12.44 3.24 -18.56
N LEU A 37 -11.83 2.21 -17.95
CA LEU A 37 -11.43 2.23 -16.54
C LEU A 37 -10.29 3.20 -16.25
N PHE A 38 -9.52 3.58 -17.27
CA PHE A 38 -8.51 4.62 -17.14
C PHE A 38 -9.15 6.01 -17.05
N HIS A 39 -10.19 6.27 -17.86
CA HIS A 39 -10.93 7.54 -17.84
C HIS A 39 -11.87 7.66 -16.63
N ASP A 40 -12.56 6.58 -16.27
CA ASP A 40 -13.39 6.50 -15.07
C ASP A 40 -12.94 5.31 -14.20
N PRO A 41 -12.02 5.54 -13.24
CA PRO A 41 -11.54 4.51 -12.35
C PRO A 41 -12.60 3.87 -11.46
N GLY A 42 -13.80 4.46 -11.36
CA GLY A 42 -14.94 3.94 -10.61
C GLY A 42 -15.97 3.19 -11.46
N ALA A 43 -15.78 3.11 -12.78
CA ALA A 43 -16.69 2.47 -13.72
C ALA A 43 -16.74 0.94 -13.62
N HIS A 44 -16.62 0.37 -12.42
CA HIS A 44 -16.69 -1.04 -12.13
C HIS A 44 -17.78 -1.35 -11.09
N GLY A 45 -18.67 -2.29 -11.38
CA GLY A 45 -19.80 -2.65 -10.51
C GLY A 45 -19.44 -3.52 -9.30
N ARG A 46 -18.19 -3.46 -8.84
CA ARG A 46 -17.59 -4.36 -7.82
C ARG A 46 -17.91 -5.85 -8.07
N PRO A 47 -17.62 -6.39 -9.26
CA PRO A 47 -18.04 -7.73 -9.67
C PRO A 47 -17.41 -8.86 -8.85
N LEU A 48 -16.35 -8.58 -8.08
CA LEU A 48 -15.60 -9.52 -7.26
C LEU A 48 -15.87 -9.34 -5.76
N ALA A 49 -16.97 -8.69 -5.38
CA ALA A 49 -17.42 -8.62 -4.00
C ALA A 49 -17.51 -10.03 -3.38
N ASP A 50 -17.01 -10.16 -2.15
CA ASP A 50 -16.99 -11.41 -1.37
C ASP A 50 -16.19 -12.56 -2.02
N THR A 51 -15.15 -12.22 -2.79
CA THR A 51 -14.18 -13.20 -3.34
C THR A 51 -12.80 -13.03 -2.74
N ASP A 52 -12.00 -14.10 -2.76
CA ASP A 52 -10.62 -14.12 -2.28
C ASP A 52 -9.64 -14.34 -3.44
N ILE A 53 -8.73 -13.38 -3.68
CA ILE A 53 -7.74 -13.43 -4.76
C ILE A 53 -6.33 -13.56 -4.18
N GLY A 54 -5.63 -14.63 -4.58
CA GLY A 54 -4.20 -14.80 -4.29
C GLY A 54 -3.34 -14.02 -5.28
N VAL A 55 -2.28 -13.38 -4.79
CA VAL A 55 -1.35 -12.57 -5.59
C VAL A 55 0.07 -13.06 -5.31
N LEU A 56 0.55 -14.01 -6.12
CA LEU A 56 1.81 -14.73 -5.97
C LEU A 56 2.93 -14.10 -6.81
N PHE A 57 4.04 -13.74 -6.17
CA PHE A 57 5.19 -13.10 -6.79
C PHE A 57 6.50 -13.77 -6.31
N THR A 58 7.10 -14.61 -7.16
CA THR A 58 8.36 -15.30 -6.85
C THR A 58 9.60 -14.42 -7.10
N LYS A 59 9.41 -13.24 -7.68
CA LYS A 59 10.43 -12.20 -7.88
C LYS A 59 9.86 -10.82 -7.54
N THR A 60 10.76 -9.89 -7.17
CA THR A 60 10.40 -8.52 -6.81
C THR A 60 9.68 -7.81 -7.95
N SER A 61 8.55 -7.18 -7.62
CA SER A 61 7.81 -6.33 -8.55
C SER A 61 6.84 -5.44 -7.79
N THR A 62 7.12 -4.14 -7.77
CA THR A 62 6.26 -3.15 -7.12
C THR A 62 5.01 -2.87 -7.96
N ARG A 63 5.17 -2.40 -9.20
CA ARG A 63 4.05 -1.93 -10.04
C ARG A 63 2.99 -3.00 -10.31
N THR A 64 3.39 -4.19 -10.74
CA THR A 64 2.42 -5.25 -11.05
C THR A 64 1.72 -5.76 -9.79
N ARG A 65 2.44 -5.91 -8.66
CA ARG A 65 1.83 -6.33 -7.39
C ARG A 65 0.82 -5.31 -6.92
N THR A 66 1.21 -4.04 -6.87
CA THR A 66 0.32 -2.94 -6.46
C THR A 66 -0.91 -2.83 -7.38
N ALA A 67 -0.73 -2.91 -8.70
CA ALA A 67 -1.85 -2.82 -9.65
C ALA A 67 -2.89 -3.93 -9.43
N PHE A 68 -2.45 -5.19 -9.32
CA PHE A 68 -3.38 -6.31 -9.11
C PHE A 68 -4.00 -6.32 -7.70
N SER A 69 -3.24 -6.00 -6.65
CA SER A 69 -3.79 -5.93 -5.29
C SER A 69 -4.81 -4.80 -5.13
N VAL A 70 -4.51 -3.60 -5.65
CA VAL A 70 -5.46 -2.47 -5.62
C VAL A 70 -6.64 -2.75 -6.54
N GLY A 71 -6.41 -3.30 -7.74
CA GLY A 71 -7.47 -3.61 -8.69
C GLY A 71 -8.47 -4.63 -8.15
N ALA A 72 -8.00 -5.73 -7.57
CA ALA A 72 -8.85 -6.74 -6.95
C ALA A 72 -9.70 -6.15 -5.81
N ARG A 73 -9.10 -5.34 -4.93
CA ARG A 73 -9.81 -4.64 -3.85
C ARG A 73 -10.87 -3.67 -4.37
N ARG A 74 -10.57 -2.91 -5.41
CA ARG A 74 -11.54 -2.00 -6.07
C ARG A 74 -12.73 -2.76 -6.65
N LEU A 75 -12.49 -3.94 -7.20
CA LEU A 75 -13.53 -4.85 -7.68
C LEU A 75 -14.29 -5.55 -6.53
N GLY A 76 -13.89 -5.36 -5.27
CA GLY A 76 -14.58 -5.86 -4.09
C GLY A 76 -13.98 -7.12 -3.45
N ALA A 77 -12.87 -7.63 -3.98
CA ALA A 77 -12.23 -8.84 -3.47
C ALA A 77 -11.34 -8.56 -2.25
N SER A 78 -11.20 -9.57 -1.39
CA SER A 78 -10.11 -9.73 -0.45
C SER A 78 -8.85 -10.21 -1.18
N VAL A 79 -7.68 -9.83 -0.68
CA VAL A 79 -6.40 -10.12 -1.35
C VAL A 79 -5.43 -10.76 -0.37
N ILE A 80 -4.85 -11.90 -0.78
CA ILE A 80 -3.75 -12.56 -0.07
C ILE A 80 -2.50 -12.45 -0.92
N SER A 81 -1.46 -11.80 -0.41
CA SER A 81 -0.18 -11.64 -1.12
C SER A 81 0.79 -12.74 -0.71
N TYR A 82 1.42 -13.38 -1.70
CA TYR A 82 2.48 -14.37 -1.49
C TYR A 82 3.78 -13.89 -2.14
N GLY A 83 4.84 -13.78 -1.36
CA GLY A 83 6.21 -13.50 -1.78
C GLY A 83 7.02 -14.76 -2.15
N PRO A 84 8.32 -14.60 -2.47
CA PRO A 84 9.18 -15.68 -2.94
C PRO A 84 9.38 -16.84 -1.96
N GLY A 85 9.16 -16.61 -0.67
CA GLY A 85 9.38 -17.60 0.39
C GLY A 85 8.11 -18.13 1.06
N ASP A 86 6.92 -17.66 0.63
CA ASP A 86 5.70 -17.83 1.42
C ASP A 86 4.98 -19.15 1.12
N LEU A 87 5.15 -19.68 -0.09
CA LEU A 87 4.59 -20.99 -0.48
C LEU A 87 5.60 -22.11 -0.22
N GLN A 88 5.11 -23.27 0.20
CA GLN A 88 5.89 -24.49 0.44
C GLN A 88 6.50 -25.09 -0.84
N LEU A 89 6.31 -24.45 -2.00
CA LEU A 89 7.06 -24.73 -3.23
C LEU A 89 8.59 -24.68 -2.97
N ASN A 90 9.04 -23.81 -2.06
CA ASN A 90 10.45 -23.68 -1.69
C ASN A 90 10.97 -24.81 -0.78
N THR A 91 10.09 -25.57 -0.13
CA THR A 91 10.42 -26.72 0.73
C THR A 91 10.11 -28.06 0.07
N GLY A 92 9.65 -28.06 -1.19
CA GLY A 92 9.47 -29.25 -2.02
C GLY A 92 8.01 -29.66 -2.27
N GLU A 93 7.02 -28.84 -1.91
CA GLU A 93 5.64 -29.07 -2.34
C GLU A 93 5.54 -28.96 -3.87
N SER A 94 4.75 -29.85 -4.50
CA SER A 94 4.55 -29.80 -5.94
C SER A 94 3.57 -28.68 -6.33
N VAL A 95 3.77 -28.04 -7.49
CA VAL A 95 2.83 -27.03 -8.04
C VAL A 95 1.40 -27.60 -8.14
N ARG A 96 1.28 -28.90 -8.41
CA ARG A 96 0.00 -29.62 -8.42
C ARG A 96 -0.70 -29.61 -7.06
N ASP A 97 0.02 -29.88 -5.97
CA ASP A 97 -0.56 -29.94 -4.63
C ASP A 97 -0.83 -28.55 -4.07
N THR A 98 0.10 -27.62 -4.27
CA THR A 98 -0.13 -26.19 -4.01
C THR A 98 -1.38 -25.70 -4.75
N GLY A 99 -1.52 -26.03 -6.04
CA GLY A 99 -2.68 -25.67 -6.85
C GLY A 99 -3.98 -26.19 -6.25
N ARG A 100 -4.03 -27.46 -5.85
CA ARG A 100 -5.21 -28.06 -5.19
C ARG A 100 -5.62 -27.32 -3.93
N ILE A 101 -4.65 -27.04 -3.05
CA ILE A 101 -4.90 -26.38 -1.77
C ILE A 101 -5.40 -24.94 -2.03
N LEU A 102 -4.68 -24.19 -2.85
CA LEU A 102 -5.04 -22.80 -3.16
C LEU A 102 -6.39 -22.71 -3.86
N GLY A 103 -6.69 -23.62 -4.78
CA GLY A 103 -7.93 -23.58 -5.56
C GLY A 103 -9.20 -23.96 -4.80
N ASP A 104 -9.07 -24.56 -3.62
CA ASP A 104 -10.17 -24.80 -2.67
C ASP A 104 -10.40 -23.60 -1.73
N MET A 105 -9.41 -22.71 -1.59
CA MET A 105 -9.45 -21.54 -0.70
C MET A 105 -9.68 -20.22 -1.45
N LEU A 106 -9.21 -20.11 -2.68
CA LEU A 106 -9.18 -18.89 -3.48
C LEU A 106 -10.12 -18.98 -4.69
N ASP A 107 -10.67 -17.83 -5.06
CA ASP A 107 -11.50 -17.67 -6.26
C ASP A 107 -10.68 -17.36 -7.52
N GLY A 108 -9.43 -16.93 -7.35
CA GLY A 108 -8.51 -16.59 -8.43
C GLY A 108 -7.08 -16.44 -7.94
N VAL A 109 -6.10 -16.64 -8.84
CA VAL A 109 -4.68 -16.44 -8.52
C VAL A 109 -4.00 -15.61 -9.60
N VAL A 110 -3.38 -14.52 -9.21
CA VAL A 110 -2.47 -13.74 -10.06
C VAL A 110 -1.05 -14.22 -9.78
N VAL A 111 -0.30 -14.62 -10.81
CA VAL A 111 1.04 -15.19 -10.65
C VAL A 111 2.05 -14.41 -11.47
N ARG A 112 3.12 -13.96 -10.82
CA ARG A 112 4.35 -13.49 -11.46
C ARG A 112 5.52 -14.36 -11.04
N THR A 113 6.19 -14.97 -12.01
CA THR A 113 7.32 -15.86 -11.79
C THR A 113 8.42 -15.68 -12.84
N ALA A 114 9.59 -16.24 -12.58
CA ALA A 114 10.63 -16.47 -13.59
C ALA A 114 10.63 -17.92 -14.11
N GLY A 115 9.72 -18.75 -13.60
CA GLY A 115 9.50 -20.12 -14.05
C GLY A 115 8.67 -20.20 -15.34
N PRO A 116 8.52 -21.42 -15.89
CA PRO A 116 7.83 -21.65 -17.14
C PRO A 116 6.31 -21.51 -16.99
N LEU A 117 5.67 -21.08 -18.08
CA LEU A 117 4.22 -20.91 -18.18
C LEU A 117 3.46 -22.21 -17.90
N SER A 118 4.08 -23.37 -18.15
CA SER A 118 3.52 -24.68 -17.84
C SER A 118 3.17 -24.85 -16.36
N GLU A 119 3.93 -24.26 -15.44
CA GLU A 119 3.63 -24.32 -13.99
C GLU A 119 2.33 -23.59 -13.68
N LEU A 120 2.08 -22.44 -14.30
CA LEU A 120 0.83 -21.69 -14.12
C LEU A 120 -0.36 -22.49 -14.67
N ARG A 121 -0.19 -23.15 -15.81
CA ARG A 121 -1.22 -24.02 -16.38
C ARG A 121 -1.50 -25.21 -15.47
N GLU A 122 -0.46 -25.85 -14.91
CA GLU A 122 -0.63 -26.93 -13.93
C GLU A 122 -1.34 -26.47 -12.66
N LEU A 123 -0.98 -25.30 -12.13
CA LEU A 123 -1.64 -24.67 -10.98
C LEU A 123 -3.15 -24.53 -11.26
N SER A 124 -3.52 -23.99 -12.43
CA SER A 124 -4.92 -23.84 -12.82
C SER A 124 -5.63 -25.18 -13.01
N ARG A 125 -5.04 -26.14 -13.74
CA ARG A 125 -5.65 -27.47 -13.98
C ARG A 125 -5.95 -28.21 -12.68
N HIS A 126 -5.03 -28.15 -11.73
CA HIS A 126 -5.13 -28.93 -10.49
C HIS A 126 -5.89 -28.20 -9.38
N GLY A 127 -5.76 -26.87 -9.28
CA GLY A 127 -6.56 -26.04 -8.39
C GLY A 127 -7.97 -25.77 -8.89
N ARG A 128 -8.21 -26.00 -10.19
CA ARG A 128 -9.45 -25.64 -10.89
C ARG A 128 -9.76 -24.14 -10.76
N VAL A 129 -8.76 -23.31 -10.49
CA VAL A 129 -8.86 -21.89 -10.17
C VAL A 129 -8.40 -21.08 -11.39
N PRO A 130 -9.05 -19.95 -11.71
CA PRO A 130 -8.56 -19.06 -12.74
C PRO A 130 -7.18 -18.50 -12.37
N VAL A 131 -6.25 -18.56 -13.31
CA VAL A 131 -4.87 -18.07 -13.13
C VAL A 131 -4.60 -16.92 -14.10
N VAL A 132 -4.08 -15.81 -13.59
CA VAL A 132 -3.61 -14.68 -14.40
C VAL A 132 -2.08 -14.72 -14.45
N ASN A 133 -1.52 -14.90 -15.64
CA ASN A 133 -0.11 -14.72 -15.90
C ASN A 133 0.24 -13.22 -15.87
N ALA A 134 0.72 -12.77 -14.71
CA ALA A 134 1.23 -11.42 -14.49
C ALA A 134 2.72 -11.27 -14.86
N MET A 135 3.36 -12.36 -15.30
CA MET A 135 4.63 -12.48 -16.04
C MET A 135 5.19 -13.88 -15.77
N ALA A 136 5.45 -14.66 -16.83
CA ALA A 136 6.22 -15.91 -16.80
C ALA A 136 7.50 -15.73 -17.62
N ALA A 137 8.33 -16.77 -17.71
CA ALA A 137 9.56 -16.73 -18.51
C ALA A 137 9.26 -16.43 -20.01
N GLU A 138 8.18 -17.00 -20.52
CA GLU A 138 7.82 -16.98 -21.94
C GLU A 138 7.06 -15.71 -22.33
N GLU A 139 6.17 -15.20 -21.48
CA GLU A 139 5.28 -14.08 -21.84
C GLU A 139 4.81 -13.26 -20.64
N HIS A 140 4.60 -11.96 -20.86
CA HIS A 140 3.94 -11.03 -19.95
C HIS A 140 2.61 -10.50 -20.55
N PRO A 141 1.54 -11.32 -20.66
CA PRO A 141 0.35 -10.97 -21.45
C PRO A 141 -0.41 -9.76 -20.88
N THR A 142 -0.39 -9.57 -19.57
CA THR A 142 -0.98 -8.40 -18.90
C THR A 142 -0.27 -7.09 -19.23
N GLN A 143 1.04 -7.11 -19.53
CA GLN A 143 1.74 -5.95 -20.07
C GLN A 143 1.34 -5.72 -21.52
N GLY A 144 1.21 -6.77 -22.35
CA GLY A 144 0.72 -6.62 -23.73
C GLY A 144 -0.66 -5.96 -23.82
N ILE A 145 -1.61 -6.32 -22.94
CA ILE A 145 -2.91 -5.65 -22.84
C ILE A 145 -2.76 -4.18 -22.45
N CYS A 146 -1.90 -3.90 -21.45
CA CYS A 146 -1.59 -2.55 -21.02
C CYS A 146 -1.00 -1.70 -22.16
N ASP A 147 -0.15 -2.31 -23.00
CA ASP A 147 0.53 -1.65 -24.11
C ASP A 147 -0.46 -1.28 -25.20
N LEU A 148 -1.30 -2.23 -25.63
CA LEU A 148 -2.36 -1.97 -26.59
C LEU A 148 -3.37 -0.93 -26.08
N ALA A 149 -3.76 -0.98 -24.80
CA ALA A 149 -4.62 0.03 -24.18
C ALA A 149 -3.99 1.42 -24.17
N THR A 150 -2.68 1.50 -23.93
CA THR A 150 -1.94 2.77 -23.99
C THR A 150 -1.87 3.29 -25.42
N MET A 151 -1.60 2.44 -26.40
CA MET A 151 -1.63 2.82 -27.82
C MET A 151 -3.03 3.33 -28.20
N ARG A 152 -4.10 2.65 -27.78
CA ARG A 152 -5.48 3.05 -28.06
C ARG A 152 -5.82 4.41 -27.43
N LEU A 153 -5.37 4.64 -26.20
CA LEU A 153 -5.58 5.91 -25.50
C LEU A 153 -4.98 7.10 -26.28
N HIS A 154 -3.83 6.91 -26.90
CA HIS A 154 -3.08 7.99 -27.56
C HIS A 154 -3.32 8.09 -29.08
N LEU A 155 -3.59 6.98 -29.77
CA LEU A 155 -3.75 6.91 -31.22
C LEU A 155 -5.22 6.70 -31.65
N GLY A 156 -6.09 6.27 -30.75
CA GLY A 156 -7.46 5.88 -31.08
C GLY A 156 -7.53 4.46 -31.65
N GLU A 157 -8.10 4.31 -32.84
CA GLU A 157 -8.21 3.02 -33.51
C GLU A 157 -6.83 2.47 -33.89
N LEU A 158 -6.56 1.20 -33.55
CA LEU A 158 -5.25 0.58 -33.76
C LEU A 158 -5.11 -0.14 -35.10
N THR A 159 -6.18 -0.18 -35.91
CA THR A 159 -6.13 -0.86 -37.21
C THR A 159 -5.04 -0.22 -38.08
N GLY A 160 -4.10 -1.03 -38.56
CA GLY A 160 -2.98 -0.55 -39.37
C GLY A 160 -1.81 0.06 -38.60
N VAL A 161 -1.82 0.03 -37.26
CA VAL A 161 -0.75 0.63 -36.44
C VAL A 161 0.63 0.03 -36.77
N LYS A 162 1.64 0.90 -36.91
CA LYS A 162 3.02 0.54 -37.23
C LYS A 162 3.90 0.68 -36.00
N VAL A 163 4.40 -0.44 -35.49
CA VAL A 163 5.21 -0.52 -34.28
C VAL A 163 6.60 -1.03 -34.61
N LEU A 164 7.62 -0.29 -34.18
CA LEU A 164 9.02 -0.71 -34.18
C LEU A 164 9.44 -1.05 -32.75
N TYR A 165 9.68 -2.32 -32.50
CA TYR A 165 10.26 -2.79 -31.25
C TYR A 165 11.78 -2.95 -31.41
N ILE A 166 12.56 -2.44 -30.47
CA ILE A 166 14.03 -2.43 -30.52
C ILE A 166 14.58 -3.03 -29.23
N GLY A 167 15.46 -4.05 -29.33
CA GLY A 167 16.18 -4.60 -28.17
C GLY A 167 16.09 -6.12 -28.04
N GLU A 168 15.82 -6.61 -26.82
CA GLU A 168 15.79 -8.05 -26.52
C GLU A 168 14.43 -8.66 -26.90
N GLY A 169 14.40 -9.82 -27.57
CA GLY A 169 13.22 -10.65 -27.75
C GLY A 169 12.84 -11.39 -26.46
N ASN A 170 12.35 -10.66 -25.45
CA ASN A 170 11.95 -11.18 -24.15
C ASN A 170 10.43 -11.39 -24.05
N ASN A 171 9.95 -11.68 -22.84
CA ASN A 171 8.54 -11.92 -22.55
C ASN A 171 7.60 -10.73 -22.82
N THR A 172 8.09 -9.48 -22.73
CA THR A 172 7.35 -8.29 -23.19
C THR A 172 7.28 -8.26 -24.72
N ALA A 173 8.39 -8.55 -25.42
CA ALA A 173 8.40 -8.63 -26.88
C ALA A 173 7.43 -9.70 -27.41
N VAL A 174 7.38 -10.86 -26.77
CA VAL A 174 6.42 -11.94 -27.09
C VAL A 174 4.98 -11.47 -26.88
N ALA A 175 4.68 -10.86 -25.73
CA ALA A 175 3.34 -10.33 -25.44
C ALA A 175 2.91 -9.24 -26.44
N LEU A 176 3.81 -8.31 -26.78
CA LEU A 176 3.56 -7.28 -27.78
C LEU A 176 3.30 -7.89 -29.17
N THR A 177 4.05 -8.94 -29.52
CA THR A 177 3.92 -9.66 -30.79
C THR A 177 2.56 -10.34 -30.91
N HIS A 178 2.13 -11.10 -29.90
CA HIS A 178 0.80 -11.73 -29.89
C HIS A 178 -0.32 -10.70 -29.82
N GLY A 179 -0.14 -9.64 -29.03
CA GLY A 179 -1.09 -8.54 -28.94
C GLY A 179 -1.32 -7.87 -30.31
N LEU A 180 -0.26 -7.48 -31.01
CA LEU A 180 -0.38 -6.86 -32.33
C LEU A 180 -0.85 -7.85 -33.40
N ALA A 181 -0.53 -9.14 -33.29
CA ALA A 181 -1.10 -10.18 -34.16
C ALA A 181 -2.64 -10.23 -34.11
N SER A 182 -3.26 -9.74 -33.03
CA SER A 182 -4.72 -9.64 -32.90
C SER A 182 -5.33 -8.38 -33.53
N VAL A 183 -4.49 -7.39 -33.89
CA VAL A 183 -4.92 -6.09 -34.39
C VAL A 183 -4.91 -6.09 -35.92
N GLY A 184 -6.07 -5.78 -36.52
CA GLY A 184 -6.25 -5.77 -37.96
C GLY A 184 -5.23 -4.90 -38.70
N GLY A 185 -4.54 -5.48 -39.68
CA GLY A 185 -3.58 -4.76 -40.54
C GLY A 185 -2.34 -4.19 -39.84
N SER A 186 -2.12 -4.48 -38.55
CA SER A 186 -0.97 -3.94 -37.81
C SER A 186 0.35 -4.39 -38.41
N MET A 187 1.41 -3.59 -38.22
CA MET A 187 2.75 -3.89 -38.72
C MET A 187 3.73 -3.80 -37.56
N LEU A 188 4.29 -4.95 -37.16
CA LEU A 188 5.31 -5.03 -36.13
C LEU A 188 6.66 -5.38 -36.77
N THR A 189 7.65 -4.50 -36.59
CA THR A 189 9.06 -4.82 -36.85
C THR A 189 9.78 -5.07 -35.53
N LEU A 190 10.36 -6.26 -35.37
CA LEU A 190 11.17 -6.65 -34.21
C LEU A 190 12.65 -6.51 -34.58
N ALA A 191 13.27 -5.39 -34.23
CA ALA A 191 14.70 -5.16 -34.41
C ALA A 191 15.47 -5.65 -33.18
N THR A 192 16.10 -6.81 -33.29
CA THR A 192 16.81 -7.46 -32.19
C THR A 192 18.23 -7.85 -32.58
N PRO A 193 19.22 -7.81 -31.67
CA PRO A 193 20.55 -8.34 -31.98
C PRO A 193 20.49 -9.81 -32.44
N PRO A 194 21.39 -10.25 -33.34
CA PRO A 194 21.44 -11.65 -33.78
C PRO A 194 21.52 -12.61 -32.58
N GLY A 195 20.65 -13.62 -32.54
CA GLY A 195 20.58 -14.60 -31.43
C GLY A 195 19.77 -14.13 -30.20
N TYR A 196 19.24 -12.90 -30.21
CA TYR A 196 18.43 -12.34 -29.12
C TYR A 196 16.99 -12.02 -29.55
N GLY A 197 16.51 -12.58 -30.66
CA GLY A 197 15.11 -12.46 -31.08
C GLY A 197 14.16 -13.34 -30.28
N ILE A 198 12.86 -13.15 -30.48
CA ILE A 198 11.85 -14.09 -29.96
C ILE A 198 12.03 -15.47 -30.63
N THR A 199 11.57 -16.53 -29.96
CA THR A 199 11.70 -17.88 -30.51
C THR A 199 10.93 -18.05 -31.82
N GLU A 200 11.38 -18.96 -32.69
CA GLU A 200 10.67 -19.28 -33.92
C GLU A 200 9.25 -19.81 -33.66
N HIS A 201 9.04 -20.50 -32.54
CA HIS A 201 7.72 -20.98 -32.14
C HIS A 201 6.74 -19.82 -31.94
N GLU A 202 7.11 -18.83 -31.13
CA GLU A 202 6.28 -17.65 -30.86
C GLU A 202 6.06 -16.82 -32.12
N LEU A 203 7.12 -16.62 -32.91
CA LEU A 203 7.03 -15.88 -34.17
C LEU A 203 6.08 -16.53 -35.17
N ASN A 204 6.17 -17.84 -35.34
CA ASN A 204 5.32 -18.58 -36.28
C ASN A 204 3.87 -18.62 -35.79
N SER A 205 3.65 -18.78 -34.48
CA SER A 205 2.32 -18.71 -33.86
C SER A 205 1.67 -17.34 -34.13
N ALA A 206 2.39 -16.26 -33.88
CA ALA A 206 1.90 -14.91 -34.08
C ALA A 206 1.66 -14.58 -35.57
N LYS A 207 2.55 -15.00 -36.47
CA LYS A 207 2.34 -14.84 -37.94
C LYS A 207 1.10 -15.59 -38.42
N ALA A 208 0.89 -16.82 -37.94
CA ALA A 208 -0.28 -17.61 -38.29
C ALA A 208 -1.58 -16.95 -37.80
N ALA A 209 -1.62 -16.46 -36.57
CA ALA A 209 -2.76 -15.70 -36.04
C ALA A 209 -2.97 -14.39 -36.82
N GLY A 210 -1.91 -13.61 -37.00
CA GLY A 210 -1.94 -12.29 -37.65
C GLY A 210 -2.37 -12.32 -39.11
N SER A 211 -2.01 -13.36 -39.86
CA SER A 211 -2.44 -13.54 -41.26
C SER A 211 -3.96 -13.55 -41.45
N ARG A 212 -4.72 -13.93 -40.42
CA ARG A 212 -6.20 -13.96 -40.46
C ARG A 212 -6.82 -12.56 -40.41
N VAL A 213 -6.08 -11.59 -39.87
CA VAL A 213 -6.52 -10.20 -39.69
C VAL A 213 -5.63 -9.22 -40.48
N GLY A 214 -4.72 -9.73 -41.31
CA GLY A 214 -3.81 -8.92 -42.12
C GLY A 214 -2.62 -8.30 -41.36
N ALA A 215 -2.38 -8.71 -40.12
CA ALA A 215 -1.22 -8.25 -39.35
C ALA A 215 0.10 -8.82 -39.92
N GLN A 216 1.15 -7.99 -39.94
CA GLN A 216 2.46 -8.32 -40.46
C GLN A 216 3.51 -8.23 -39.36
N ILE A 217 4.27 -9.31 -39.18
CA ILE A 217 5.32 -9.40 -38.14
C ILE A 217 6.64 -9.74 -38.82
N THR A 218 7.60 -8.82 -38.73
CA THR A 218 8.89 -8.91 -39.42
C THR A 218 10.02 -8.83 -38.41
N PRO A 219 10.76 -9.92 -38.13
CA PRO A 219 12.00 -9.85 -37.39
C PRO A 219 13.11 -9.30 -38.29
N VAL A 220 13.95 -8.42 -37.75
CA VAL A 220 15.18 -7.93 -38.37
C VAL A 220 16.31 -7.98 -37.36
N PHE A 221 17.53 -8.26 -37.84
CA PHE A 221 18.70 -8.45 -36.99
C PHE A 221 19.75 -7.33 -37.10
N SER A 222 19.39 -6.21 -37.74
CA SER A 222 20.19 -4.99 -37.80
C SER A 222 19.30 -3.74 -37.86
N MET A 223 19.92 -2.58 -37.67
CA MET A 223 19.25 -1.27 -37.66
C MET A 223 19.33 -0.53 -39.02
N ASP A 224 19.92 -1.16 -40.04
CA ASP A 224 20.24 -0.51 -41.33
C ASP A 224 19.00 -0.27 -42.20
N HIS A 225 18.03 -1.18 -42.14
CA HIS A 225 16.86 -1.21 -43.02
C HIS A 225 15.54 -1.23 -42.23
N LEU A 226 15.35 -0.19 -41.41
CA LEU A 226 14.12 0.01 -40.65
C LEU A 226 13.03 0.65 -41.51
N PRO A 227 11.73 0.37 -41.24
CA PRO A 227 10.62 0.93 -42.01
C PRO A 227 10.62 2.47 -42.03
N PRO A 228 10.17 3.10 -43.14
CA PRO A 228 10.17 4.55 -43.27
C PRO A 228 9.10 5.23 -42.41
N ASP A 229 7.99 4.54 -42.10
CA ASP A 229 6.88 5.08 -41.32
C ASP A 229 6.66 4.22 -40.07
N ILE A 230 6.61 4.85 -38.90
CA ILE A 230 6.39 4.22 -37.60
C ILE A 230 5.51 5.13 -36.74
N ASP A 231 4.51 4.56 -36.06
CA ASP A 231 3.64 5.26 -35.12
C ASP A 231 4.17 5.14 -33.68
N ILE A 232 4.73 3.98 -33.32
CA ILE A 232 5.29 3.70 -32.00
C ILE A 232 6.72 3.14 -32.12
N VAL A 233 7.66 3.75 -31.42
CA VAL A 233 8.96 3.14 -31.10
C VAL A 233 8.91 2.60 -29.67
N TYR A 234 9.13 1.30 -29.51
CA TYR A 234 9.07 0.60 -28.24
C TYR A 234 10.43 -0.02 -27.91
N THR A 235 10.92 0.16 -26.68
CA THR A 235 12.02 -0.65 -26.15
C THR A 235 11.76 -1.10 -24.73
N THR A 236 12.60 -2.00 -24.25
CA THR A 236 12.60 -2.49 -22.87
C THR A 236 14.05 -2.75 -22.46
N ARG A 237 14.25 -3.02 -21.18
CA ARG A 237 15.57 -3.38 -20.65
C ARG A 237 16.13 -4.58 -21.40
N TRP A 238 17.37 -4.43 -21.86
CA TRP A 238 18.10 -5.48 -22.59
C TRP A 238 18.38 -6.74 -21.77
N GLN A 239 18.36 -6.62 -20.44
CA GLN A 239 18.48 -7.73 -19.51
C GLN A 239 17.22 -7.85 -18.66
N THR A 240 16.39 -8.82 -19.02
CA THR A 240 15.19 -9.18 -18.28
C THR A 240 15.50 -9.54 -16.83
N THR A 241 14.70 -9.05 -15.87
CA THR A 241 14.93 -9.29 -14.43
C THR A 241 15.00 -10.79 -14.12
N GLY A 242 16.11 -11.23 -13.50
CA GLY A 242 16.30 -12.62 -13.10
C GLY A 242 16.89 -13.51 -14.19
N THR A 243 17.30 -12.95 -15.32
CA THR A 243 18.01 -13.66 -16.39
C THR A 243 19.49 -13.27 -16.43
N ALA A 244 20.34 -14.21 -16.84
CA ALA A 244 21.75 -13.97 -17.13
C ALA A 244 21.98 -14.12 -18.64
N LYS A 245 22.85 -13.28 -19.20
CA LYS A 245 23.29 -13.40 -20.58
C LYS A 245 24.50 -14.32 -20.62
N ALA A 246 24.47 -15.31 -21.52
CA ALA A 246 25.57 -16.27 -21.64
C ALA A 246 26.84 -15.64 -22.22
N ASP A 247 26.67 -14.73 -23.17
CA ASP A 247 27.75 -13.94 -23.76
C ASP A 247 28.15 -12.81 -22.80
N PRO A 248 29.41 -12.70 -22.35
CA PRO A 248 29.86 -11.60 -21.49
C PRO A 248 29.87 -10.23 -22.20
N ASP A 249 30.00 -10.20 -23.53
CA ASP A 249 30.10 -8.99 -24.34
C ASP A 249 28.75 -8.60 -24.95
N TRP A 250 27.66 -9.20 -24.47
CA TRP A 250 26.29 -8.95 -24.96
C TRP A 250 25.96 -7.46 -25.05
N ARG A 251 26.46 -6.63 -24.14
CA ARG A 251 26.20 -5.17 -24.17
C ARG A 251 26.66 -4.53 -25.47
N GLU A 252 27.82 -4.91 -26.00
CA GLU A 252 28.35 -4.36 -27.25
C GLU A 252 27.48 -4.76 -28.46
N LEU A 253 26.91 -5.98 -28.45
CA LEU A 253 25.95 -6.42 -29.47
C LEU A 253 24.64 -5.61 -29.42
N PHE A 254 24.26 -5.13 -28.23
CA PHE A 254 23.04 -4.35 -28.01
C PHE A 254 23.22 -2.85 -28.25
N ARG A 255 24.45 -2.29 -28.16
CA ARG A 255 24.71 -0.85 -28.35
C ARG A 255 24.11 -0.26 -29.64
N PRO A 256 24.16 -0.93 -30.81
CA PRO A 256 23.51 -0.41 -32.02
C PRO A 256 21.99 -0.26 -31.91
N PHE A 257 21.36 -0.96 -30.95
CA PHE A 257 19.92 -0.98 -30.68
C PHE A 257 19.52 0.00 -29.57
N HIS A 258 20.40 0.93 -29.18
CA HIS A 258 20.08 2.01 -28.25
C HIS A 258 19.07 2.99 -28.88
N VAL A 259 18.01 3.33 -28.14
CA VAL A 259 17.03 4.32 -28.56
C VAL A 259 17.46 5.71 -28.09
N SER A 260 18.12 6.45 -28.99
CA SER A 260 18.48 7.85 -28.80
C SER A 260 17.50 8.81 -29.47
N GLU A 261 17.67 10.09 -29.19
CA GLU A 261 16.95 11.19 -29.82
C GLU A 261 17.15 11.19 -31.33
N GLU A 262 18.37 10.95 -31.81
CA GLU A 262 18.70 10.90 -33.24
C GLU A 262 17.97 9.77 -33.94
N LEU A 263 17.86 8.60 -33.29
CA LEU A 263 17.10 7.49 -33.82
C LEU A 263 15.61 7.83 -33.89
N LEU A 264 15.04 8.34 -32.80
CA LEU A 264 13.62 8.71 -32.74
C LEU A 264 13.28 9.90 -33.66
N ALA A 265 14.24 10.75 -34.01
CA ALA A 265 14.08 11.84 -34.96
C ALA A 265 13.82 11.36 -36.40
N ARG A 266 14.13 10.09 -36.73
CA ARG A 266 13.78 9.48 -38.03
C ARG A 266 12.26 9.38 -38.23
N TRP A 267 11.49 9.35 -37.14
CA TRP A 267 10.03 9.31 -37.16
C TRP A 267 9.48 10.44 -36.27
N PRO A 268 9.39 11.69 -36.78
CA PRO A 268 9.02 12.85 -35.98
C PRO A 268 7.67 12.73 -35.27
N ALA A 269 6.71 12.04 -35.89
CA ALA A 269 5.36 11.82 -35.37
C ALA A 269 5.23 10.59 -34.45
N ALA A 270 6.26 9.75 -34.36
CA ALA A 270 6.19 8.53 -33.55
C ALA A 270 6.19 8.86 -32.05
N LEU A 271 5.36 8.16 -31.29
CA LEU A 271 5.42 8.16 -29.84
C LEU A 271 6.42 7.11 -29.34
N PHE A 272 6.97 7.34 -28.16
CA PHE A 272 7.92 6.42 -27.53
C PHE A 272 7.29 5.69 -26.33
N MET A 273 7.47 4.37 -26.26
CA MET A 273 6.97 3.48 -25.21
C MET A 273 8.08 2.66 -24.54
N HIS A 274 7.90 2.40 -23.25
CA HIS A 274 8.80 1.57 -22.45
C HIS A 274 8.06 1.00 -21.20
N ASP A 275 8.03 -0.33 -21.03
CA ASP A 275 7.29 -1.02 -19.95
C ASP A 275 7.81 -0.76 -18.51
N LEU A 276 9.05 -0.28 -18.41
CA LEU A 276 9.75 0.15 -17.20
C LEU A 276 10.07 -1.03 -16.24
N PRO A 277 11.07 -0.91 -15.34
CA PRO A 277 11.95 0.24 -15.17
C PRO A 277 12.93 0.33 -16.34
N ALA A 278 13.53 1.50 -16.54
CA ALA A 278 14.52 1.72 -17.58
C ALA A 278 15.91 1.97 -16.97
N HIS A 279 16.95 1.57 -17.67
CA HIS A 279 18.33 1.98 -17.48
C HIS A 279 18.68 3.05 -18.51
N ARG A 280 18.62 4.31 -18.07
CA ARG A 280 19.02 5.45 -18.90
C ARG A 280 20.49 5.29 -19.32
N GLY A 281 20.74 5.38 -20.62
CA GLY A 281 22.06 5.19 -21.23
C GLY A 281 22.33 3.78 -21.78
N ASP A 282 21.53 2.78 -21.39
CA ASP A 282 21.56 1.43 -21.98
C ASP A 282 20.53 1.35 -23.10
N GLU A 283 19.29 0.89 -22.85
CA GLU A 283 18.30 0.72 -23.91
C GLU A 283 17.73 2.03 -24.46
N VAL A 284 17.74 3.09 -23.67
CA VAL A 284 17.12 4.37 -24.01
C VAL A 284 17.88 5.54 -23.39
N SER A 285 17.96 6.67 -24.07
CA SER A 285 18.46 7.91 -23.47
C SER A 285 17.47 8.49 -22.46
N GLY A 286 17.97 9.26 -21.48
CA GLY A 286 17.10 9.95 -20.52
C GLY A 286 16.14 10.93 -21.20
N ASN A 287 16.62 11.64 -22.23
CA ASN A 287 15.84 12.63 -22.95
C ASN A 287 14.72 12.02 -23.81
N VAL A 288 14.92 10.83 -24.37
CA VAL A 288 13.83 10.11 -25.03
C VAL A 288 12.80 9.66 -24.00
N LEU A 289 13.23 9.05 -22.89
CA LEU A 289 12.33 8.53 -21.88
C LEU A 289 11.51 9.61 -21.17
N ASP A 290 12.10 10.77 -20.89
CA ASP A 290 11.48 11.88 -20.18
C ASP A 290 10.99 12.99 -21.14
N GLY A 291 11.10 12.79 -22.46
CA GLY A 291 10.74 13.76 -23.48
C GLY A 291 9.25 13.81 -23.80
N GLU A 292 8.82 14.85 -24.52
CA GLU A 292 7.39 15.13 -24.80
C GLU A 292 6.68 14.02 -25.60
N ARG A 293 7.41 13.26 -26.41
CA ARG A 293 6.88 12.14 -27.20
C ARG A 293 6.80 10.83 -26.41
N SER A 294 7.35 10.80 -25.19
CA SER A 294 7.31 9.63 -24.33
C SER A 294 5.94 9.48 -23.67
N ILE A 295 5.33 8.32 -23.88
CA ILE A 295 4.11 7.92 -23.19
C ILE A 295 4.38 6.80 -22.18
N ALA A 296 5.63 6.54 -21.81
CA ALA A 296 6.02 5.52 -20.84
C ALA A 296 5.38 5.75 -19.44
N TRP A 297 5.17 7.00 -19.05
CA TRP A 297 4.48 7.34 -17.79
C TRP A 297 2.97 7.12 -17.88
N SER A 298 2.34 7.44 -19.02
CA SER A 298 0.94 7.09 -19.30
C SER A 298 0.75 5.57 -19.28
N GLN A 299 1.68 4.83 -19.90
CA GLN A 299 1.72 3.37 -19.89
C GLN A 299 1.84 2.82 -18.47
N ALA A 300 2.68 3.42 -17.63
CA ALA A 300 2.79 3.03 -16.22
C ALA A 300 1.50 3.30 -15.43
N ALA A 301 0.82 4.42 -15.69
CA ALA A 301 -0.47 4.74 -15.07
C ALA A 301 -1.60 3.80 -15.53
N MET A 302 -1.58 3.38 -16.81
CA MET A 302 -2.54 2.45 -17.41
C MET A 302 -2.52 1.07 -16.73
N LYS A 303 -1.41 0.68 -16.07
CA LYS A 303 -1.29 -0.65 -15.42
C LYS A 303 -2.42 -0.99 -14.46
N LEU A 304 -2.92 -0.01 -13.70
CA LEU A 304 -4.01 -0.28 -12.76
C LEU A 304 -5.32 -0.57 -13.51
N ALA A 305 -5.65 0.24 -14.52
CA ALA A 305 -6.87 0.07 -15.30
C ALA A 305 -6.86 -1.25 -16.08
N SER A 306 -5.73 -1.61 -16.70
CA SER A 306 -5.58 -2.88 -17.40
C SER A 306 -5.60 -4.10 -16.46
N ALA A 307 -5.00 -3.99 -15.27
CA ALA A 307 -5.12 -5.04 -14.26
C ALA A 307 -6.57 -5.25 -13.80
N ILE A 308 -7.34 -4.17 -13.62
CA ILE A 308 -8.77 -4.26 -13.29
C ILE A 308 -9.54 -4.94 -14.42
N ALA A 309 -9.34 -4.52 -15.68
CA ALA A 309 -10.01 -5.13 -16.84
C ALA A 309 -9.71 -6.64 -16.96
N VAL A 310 -8.45 -7.02 -16.78
CA VAL A 310 -8.03 -8.44 -16.79
C VAL A 310 -8.70 -9.22 -15.65
N LEU A 311 -8.77 -8.65 -14.45
CA LEU A 311 -9.45 -9.31 -13.33
C LEU A 311 -10.96 -9.47 -13.59
N GLU A 312 -11.63 -8.46 -14.13
CA GLU A 312 -13.05 -8.55 -14.52
C GLU A 312 -13.31 -9.66 -15.55
N TRP A 313 -12.40 -9.81 -16.52
CA TRP A 313 -12.51 -10.82 -17.58
C TRP A 313 -12.15 -12.23 -17.11
N CYS A 314 -11.02 -12.38 -16.39
CA CYS A 314 -10.49 -13.69 -15.97
C CYS A 314 -11.26 -14.36 -14.84
N MET A 315 -11.99 -13.60 -14.02
CA MET A 315 -12.63 -14.09 -12.80
C MET A 315 -14.16 -14.17 -12.98
N PRO A 316 -14.69 -15.13 -13.77
CA PRO A 316 -16.12 -15.20 -14.03
C PRO A 316 -16.93 -15.65 -12.81
N ARG A 317 -18.13 -15.08 -12.67
CA ARG A 317 -19.12 -15.34 -11.60
C ARG A 317 -19.60 -16.80 -11.45
N ALA A 318 -19.19 -17.73 -12.29
CA ALA A 318 -19.77 -19.08 -12.32
C ALA A 318 -19.38 -19.96 -11.11
N ARG A 319 -18.24 -19.71 -10.45
CA ARG A 319 -17.93 -20.33 -9.14
C ARG A 319 -18.71 -19.71 -7.98
N LEU A 320 -19.12 -18.44 -8.10
CA LEU A 320 -19.92 -17.71 -7.10
C LEU A 320 -21.32 -18.31 -6.92
N GLN A 321 -21.89 -18.94 -7.95
CA GLN A 321 -23.24 -19.54 -7.86
C GLN A 321 -23.27 -21.00 -7.35
N ARG A 322 -22.16 -21.76 -7.42
CA ARG A 322 -22.15 -23.15 -6.95
C ARG A 322 -22.09 -23.26 -5.42
N ARG A 323 -21.60 -22.23 -4.71
CA ARG A 323 -21.68 -22.14 -3.24
C ARG A 323 -23.03 -21.62 -2.75
N SER A 324 -23.78 -20.87 -3.58
CA SER A 324 -25.14 -20.40 -3.24
C SER A 324 -26.25 -21.44 -3.49
N GLY A 325 -25.96 -22.55 -4.17
CA GLY A 325 -26.94 -23.56 -4.60
C GLY A 325 -27.51 -24.49 -3.51
N SER A 326 -27.20 -24.31 -2.22
CA SER A 326 -27.72 -25.18 -1.15
C SER A 326 -28.73 -24.53 -0.18
N ARG A 327 -29.21 -23.30 -0.42
CA ARG A 327 -30.27 -22.72 0.40
C ARG A 327 -31.31 -21.97 -0.44
N ALA A 328 -32.27 -22.73 -0.95
CA ALA A 328 -33.55 -22.19 -1.40
C ALA A 328 -34.60 -22.38 -0.28
N SER A 329 -35.01 -21.28 0.37
CA SER A 329 -36.42 -20.85 0.41
C SER A 329 -36.60 -19.54 1.19
N GLY A 330 -37.08 -18.53 0.45
CA GLY A 330 -38.06 -17.50 0.84
C GLY A 330 -38.14 -16.98 2.27
N HIS A 331 -37.36 -15.94 2.57
CA HIS A 331 -37.87 -14.72 3.19
C HIS A 331 -36.76 -13.65 3.10
N ARG A 332 -37.06 -12.46 2.56
CA ARG A 332 -36.21 -11.28 2.77
C ARG A 332 -36.48 -10.79 4.19
N PRO A 333 -35.52 -10.79 5.13
CA PRO A 333 -35.58 -9.86 6.25
C PRO A 333 -34.92 -8.55 5.81
N ARG A 334 -35.48 -7.45 6.32
CA ARG A 334 -34.82 -6.15 6.33
C ARG A 334 -33.42 -6.28 6.94
N LEU A 335 -32.47 -5.46 6.49
CA LEU A 335 -31.18 -5.28 7.13
C LEU A 335 -31.41 -4.88 8.60
N GLU A 336 -31.43 -5.87 9.46
CA GLU A 336 -31.05 -5.72 10.85
C GLU A 336 -29.66 -6.31 10.97
N ASP A 337 -28.76 -5.45 11.42
CA ASP A 337 -27.39 -5.73 11.83
C ASP A 337 -27.33 -7.00 12.69
N ARG A 338 -26.84 -8.10 12.10
CA ARG A 338 -26.61 -9.36 12.81
C ARG A 338 -25.15 -9.74 12.69
N GLY A 339 -24.37 -9.18 13.61
CA GLY A 339 -23.24 -9.84 14.27
C GLY A 339 -22.11 -10.25 13.34
N ALA A 340 -21.21 -9.31 13.06
CA ALA A 340 -19.85 -9.62 12.65
C ALA A 340 -19.25 -10.69 13.57
N ALA A 341 -18.57 -11.68 12.99
CA ALA A 341 -17.80 -12.65 13.75
C ALA A 341 -16.78 -11.92 14.66
N PRO A 342 -16.49 -12.45 15.86
CA PRO A 342 -15.63 -11.79 16.84
C PRO A 342 -14.19 -11.80 16.32
N GLY A 343 -13.71 -10.66 15.84
CA GLY A 343 -12.34 -10.47 15.40
C GLY A 343 -11.92 -9.02 15.56
N VAL A 344 -10.63 -8.74 15.45
CA VAL A 344 -10.12 -7.36 15.48
C VAL A 344 -10.57 -6.67 14.19
N ARG A 345 -11.39 -5.63 14.31
CA ARG A 345 -11.87 -4.87 13.15
C ARG A 345 -10.80 -3.87 12.70
N ILE A 346 -9.88 -4.30 11.86
CA ILE A 346 -8.93 -3.39 11.23
C ILE A 346 -9.65 -2.60 10.15
N PHE A 347 -9.73 -1.28 10.30
CA PHE A 347 -10.45 -0.44 9.35
C PHE A 347 -9.52 0.30 8.38
N GLU A 348 -8.23 0.42 8.72
CA GLU A 348 -7.27 1.16 7.90
C GLU A 348 -5.83 0.67 8.13
N TYR A 349 -5.12 0.44 7.03
CA TYR A 349 -3.65 0.38 6.98
C TYR A 349 -3.14 1.66 6.33
N ARG A 350 -2.41 2.47 7.07
CA ARG A 350 -1.89 3.76 6.60
C ARG A 350 -0.36 3.70 6.54
N HIS A 351 0.17 3.74 5.32
CA HIS A 351 1.61 3.79 5.07
C HIS A 351 2.09 5.23 5.05
N LEU A 352 2.95 5.60 6.00
CA LEU A 352 3.55 6.93 6.03
C LEU A 352 4.72 7.00 5.05
N LEU A 353 4.78 8.08 4.29
CA LEU A 353 5.85 8.40 3.37
C LEU A 353 6.90 9.27 4.06
N PRO A 354 8.14 9.34 3.55
CA PRO A 354 9.17 10.23 4.10
C PRO A 354 8.73 11.70 4.16
N ALA A 355 7.87 12.14 3.23
CA ALA A 355 7.34 13.50 3.23
C ALA A 355 6.39 13.80 4.41
N ASP A 356 5.81 12.76 5.01
CA ASP A 356 4.97 12.85 6.20
C ASP A 356 5.82 13.05 7.48
N LEU A 357 7.10 12.65 7.45
CA LEU A 357 8.03 12.76 8.58
C LEU A 357 8.95 13.99 8.42
N ARG A 358 8.61 15.11 9.09
CA ARG A 358 9.40 16.35 9.03
C ARG A 358 10.11 16.65 10.36
N PRO A 359 11.40 16.31 10.52
CA PRO A 359 12.13 16.57 11.76
C PRO A 359 12.48 18.05 11.93
N PRO A 360 12.43 18.61 13.16
CA PRO A 360 12.94 19.95 13.43
C PRO A 360 14.45 20.02 13.26
N ARG A 361 14.97 21.09 12.62
CA ARG A 361 16.41 21.28 12.37
C ARG A 361 17.23 21.72 13.60
N ARG A 362 16.61 21.81 14.79
CA ARG A 362 17.25 22.38 15.99
C ARG A 362 17.61 21.27 16.99
N PRO A 363 18.88 21.15 17.42
CA PRO A 363 19.36 20.04 18.26
C PRO A 363 18.86 20.07 19.71
N HIS A 364 18.24 21.17 20.15
CA HIS A 364 17.61 21.30 21.47
C HIS A 364 16.10 21.03 21.45
N VAL A 365 15.54 20.70 20.27
CA VAL A 365 14.15 20.26 20.13
C VAL A 365 14.17 18.75 19.98
N PHE A 366 13.94 18.04 21.09
CA PHE A 366 13.83 16.59 21.06
C PHE A 366 12.52 16.18 20.38
N PHE A 367 12.61 15.31 19.37
CA PHE A 367 11.47 14.90 18.55
C PHE A 367 11.73 13.56 17.86
N ASP A 368 10.87 12.57 18.06
CA ASP A 368 10.78 11.41 17.16
C ASP A 368 9.58 11.64 16.20
N PRO A 369 9.85 11.83 14.89
CA PRO A 369 8.81 12.03 13.88
C PRO A 369 7.79 10.92 13.80
N ALA A 370 8.19 9.68 14.04
CA ALA A 370 7.32 8.53 13.92
C ALA A 370 6.34 8.47 15.10
N ASP A 371 6.79 8.69 16.33
CA ASP A 371 5.90 8.73 17.49
C ASP A 371 4.85 9.83 17.38
N THR A 372 5.28 10.99 16.88
CA THR A 372 4.40 12.13 16.73
C THR A 372 3.29 11.86 15.73
N GLU A 373 3.64 11.41 14.53
CA GLU A 373 2.62 11.05 13.52
C GLU A 373 1.66 9.99 14.08
N VAL A 374 2.16 8.93 14.73
CA VAL A 374 1.29 7.90 15.34
C VAL A 374 0.31 8.48 16.35
N GLY A 375 0.77 9.42 17.17
CA GLY A 375 -0.08 10.08 18.15
C GLY A 375 -1.17 10.97 17.57
N ILE A 376 -0.91 11.63 16.44
CA ILE A 376 -1.89 12.53 15.82
C ILE A 376 -2.94 11.75 15.05
N TRP A 377 -2.57 10.63 14.45
CA TRP A 377 -3.52 9.69 13.87
C TRP A 377 -4.50 9.12 14.92
N ALA A 378 -4.18 9.18 16.21
CA ALA A 378 -5.17 8.90 17.27
C ALA A 378 -6.26 9.99 17.39
N THR A 379 -5.95 11.21 16.97
CA THR A 379 -6.84 12.38 17.10
C THR A 379 -7.69 12.60 15.85
N VAL A 380 -7.20 12.17 14.67
CA VAL A 380 -7.85 12.40 13.36
C VAL A 380 -9.32 12.03 13.34
N ASP A 381 -9.70 10.96 14.04
CA ASP A 381 -11.07 10.43 14.02
C ASP A 381 -12.06 11.21 14.91
N LEU A 382 -11.54 12.15 15.71
CA LEU A 382 -12.32 13.05 16.56
C LEU A 382 -12.55 14.41 15.88
N ILE A 383 -11.76 14.71 14.85
CA ILE A 383 -11.77 16.00 14.16
C ILE A 383 -13.00 16.08 13.24
N ARG A 384 -13.71 17.20 13.32
CA ARG A 384 -14.81 17.56 12.42
C ARG A 384 -14.44 18.85 11.70
N PRO A 385 -14.89 19.05 10.44
CA PRO A 385 -14.66 20.30 9.73
C PRO A 385 -15.00 21.51 10.59
N GLY A 386 -14.02 22.41 10.78
CA GLY A 386 -14.20 23.65 11.54
C GLY A 386 -14.06 23.53 13.07
N CYS A 387 -13.74 22.36 13.63
CA CYS A 387 -13.58 22.23 15.07
C CYS A 387 -12.28 22.88 15.60
N THR A 388 -12.29 23.25 16.88
CA THR A 388 -11.13 23.78 17.61
C THR A 388 -10.37 22.64 18.29
N VAL A 389 -9.04 22.64 18.17
CA VAL A 389 -8.18 21.61 18.74
C VAL A 389 -7.05 22.23 19.56
N LEU A 390 -6.88 21.78 20.79
CA LEU A 390 -5.76 22.13 21.66
C LEU A 390 -4.75 20.99 21.69
N ASP A 391 -3.53 21.22 21.19
CA ASP A 391 -2.43 20.27 21.24
C ASP A 391 -1.57 20.51 22.49
N LEU A 392 -1.54 19.51 23.38
CA LEU A 392 -0.78 19.49 24.62
C LEU A 392 0.37 18.49 24.51
N GLY A 393 1.57 19.00 24.22
CA GLY A 393 2.81 18.24 24.26
C GLY A 393 3.22 17.66 22.90
N SER A 394 3.94 18.44 22.09
CA SER A 394 4.65 17.89 20.93
C SER A 394 6.03 18.49 20.68
N GLY A 395 6.49 19.49 21.46
CA GLY A 395 7.85 20.04 21.36
C GLY A 395 8.19 20.76 20.06
N SER A 396 7.39 20.60 19.01
CA SER A 396 7.76 20.83 17.61
C SER A 396 6.64 21.46 16.79
N GLY A 397 5.38 21.38 17.24
CA GLY A 397 4.21 21.82 16.48
C GLY A 397 3.87 20.97 15.26
N ALA A 398 4.59 19.86 15.03
CA ALA A 398 4.28 18.90 13.96
C ALA A 398 2.87 18.30 14.16
N ALA A 399 2.50 18.09 15.43
CA ALA A 399 1.17 17.62 15.79
C ALA A 399 0.05 18.58 15.40
N ALA A 400 0.20 19.85 15.74
CA ALA A 400 -0.75 20.87 15.34
C ALA A 400 -0.92 20.95 13.80
N SER A 401 0.18 20.83 13.05
CA SER A 401 0.16 20.81 11.58
C SER A 401 -0.59 19.62 11.00
N ALA A 402 -0.39 18.42 11.54
CA ALA A 402 -1.07 17.22 11.07
C ALA A 402 -2.57 17.21 11.41
N VAL A 403 -2.95 17.69 12.60
CA VAL A 403 -4.35 17.93 12.99
C VAL A 403 -5.02 18.93 12.04
N ALA A 404 -4.31 19.98 11.62
CA ALA A 404 -4.82 20.94 10.66
C ALA A 404 -5.11 20.29 9.29
N ARG A 405 -4.22 19.40 8.80
CA ARG A 405 -4.44 18.64 7.56
C ARG A 405 -5.67 17.73 7.61
N ALA A 406 -6.10 17.34 8.81
CA ALA A 406 -7.28 16.50 9.04
C ALA A 406 -8.61 17.28 9.03
N GLY A 407 -8.60 18.60 8.79
CA GLY A 407 -9.80 19.41 8.66
C GLY A 407 -10.22 20.18 9.91
N ALA A 408 -9.34 20.29 10.91
CA ALA A 408 -9.57 21.19 12.04
C ALA A 408 -9.62 22.65 11.55
N GLY A 409 -10.56 23.44 12.10
CA GLY A 409 -10.70 24.86 11.76
C GLY A 409 -9.68 25.73 12.46
N HIS A 410 -9.37 25.42 13.72
CA HIS A 410 -8.37 26.14 14.48
C HIS A 410 -7.60 25.17 15.38
N VAL A 411 -6.29 25.12 15.23
CA VAL A 411 -5.39 24.32 16.07
C VAL A 411 -4.46 25.24 16.84
N HIS A 412 -4.36 25.05 18.15
CA HIS A 412 -3.45 25.78 19.01
C HIS A 412 -2.52 24.80 19.72
N GLY A 413 -1.21 24.89 19.48
CA GLY A 413 -0.21 24.07 20.15
C GLY A 413 0.45 24.80 21.32
N LEU A 414 0.52 24.15 22.49
CA LEU A 414 1.17 24.69 23.67
C LEU A 414 2.44 23.90 24.01
N ASP A 415 3.51 24.64 24.31
CA ASP A 415 4.77 24.06 24.79
C ASP A 415 5.44 24.95 25.85
N ILE A 416 6.19 24.36 26.78
CA ILE A 416 6.94 25.11 27.79
C ILE A 416 8.20 25.79 27.20
N SER A 417 8.76 25.22 26.13
CA SER A 417 9.97 25.69 25.49
C SER A 417 9.66 26.83 24.51
N GLY A 418 10.10 28.04 24.85
CA GLY A 418 9.98 29.19 23.96
C GLY A 418 10.68 28.97 22.60
N ASP A 419 11.79 28.23 22.58
CA ASP A 419 12.51 27.91 21.34
C ASP A 419 11.72 26.94 20.44
N SER A 420 11.02 25.98 21.05
CA SER A 420 10.11 25.05 20.38
C SER A 420 8.93 25.79 19.75
N VAL A 421 8.29 26.68 20.52
CA VAL A 421 7.17 27.51 20.04
C VAL A 421 7.60 28.43 18.90
N LEU A 422 8.78 29.06 19.01
CA LEU A 422 9.33 29.91 17.95
C LEU A 422 9.58 29.12 16.66
N TRP A 423 10.18 27.93 16.78
CA TRP A 423 10.44 27.08 15.62
C TRP A 423 9.14 26.61 14.97
N ALA A 424 8.19 26.11 15.75
CA ALA A 424 6.88 25.68 15.27
C ALA A 424 6.14 26.82 14.56
N SER A 425 6.18 28.02 15.13
CA SER A 425 5.57 29.21 14.54
C SER A 425 6.17 29.58 13.18
N GLN A 426 7.47 29.35 12.98
CA GLN A 426 8.14 29.63 11.71
C GLN A 426 7.86 28.59 10.61
N HIS A 427 7.53 27.35 10.98
CA HIS A 427 7.50 26.22 10.03
C HIS A 427 6.11 25.62 9.83
N TYR A 428 5.22 25.76 10.83
CA TYR A 428 3.92 25.10 10.85
C TYR A 428 2.75 26.05 11.09
N ALA A 429 3.00 27.29 11.53
CA ALA A 429 1.92 28.26 11.60
C ALA A 429 1.40 28.51 10.18
N LEU A 430 0.09 28.43 10.04
CA LEU A 430 -0.58 28.56 8.76
C LEU A 430 -1.92 29.25 9.01
N GLU A 431 -2.24 30.20 8.15
CA GLU A 431 -3.54 30.84 8.13
C GLU A 431 -4.08 30.80 6.70
N THR A 432 -5.24 30.16 6.55
CA THR A 432 -6.01 30.05 5.31
C THR A 432 -7.46 30.43 5.59
N GLU A 433 -8.29 30.51 4.54
CA GLU A 433 -9.72 30.79 4.68
C GLU A 433 -10.44 29.78 5.62
N ASN A 434 -9.98 28.53 5.68
CA ASN A 434 -10.67 27.44 6.39
C ASN A 434 -9.93 26.90 7.62
N THR A 435 -8.65 27.26 7.80
CA THR A 435 -7.81 26.68 8.85
C THR A 435 -6.81 27.69 9.38
N ARG A 436 -6.69 27.77 10.72
CA ARG A 436 -5.67 28.55 11.43
C ARG A 436 -4.87 27.66 12.39
N VAL A 437 -3.55 27.75 12.34
CA VAL A 437 -2.62 27.04 13.24
C VAL A 437 -1.77 28.06 13.98
N THR A 438 -1.81 28.01 15.31
CA THR A 438 -1.10 28.94 16.19
C THR A 438 -0.38 28.20 17.31
N PHE A 439 0.58 28.88 17.96
CA PHE A 439 1.38 28.30 19.04
C PHE A 439 1.54 29.28 20.21
N GLY A 440 1.67 28.75 21.42
CA GLY A 440 1.83 29.54 22.65
C GLY A 440 2.78 28.89 23.66
N VAL A 441 3.45 29.71 24.47
CA VAL A 441 4.31 29.23 25.55
C VAL A 441 3.49 29.04 26.83
N ALA A 442 3.35 27.81 27.30
CA ALA A 442 2.61 27.50 28.53
C ALA A 442 3.10 26.21 29.19
N ASP A 443 3.14 26.20 30.53
CA ASP A 443 3.40 25.00 31.33
C ASP A 443 2.06 24.42 31.82
N TYR A 444 1.51 23.45 31.08
CA TYR A 444 0.25 22.82 31.44
C TYR A 444 0.34 21.96 32.72
N ALA A 445 1.54 21.70 33.26
CA ALA A 445 1.68 21.04 34.56
C ALA A 445 1.46 21.99 35.75
N LEU A 446 1.62 23.31 35.52
CA LEU A 446 1.45 24.34 36.56
C LEU A 446 0.13 25.11 36.44
N LEU A 447 -0.43 25.20 35.24
CA LEU A 447 -1.63 25.99 34.99
C LEU A 447 -2.91 25.19 35.28
N ALA A 448 -3.93 25.86 35.82
CA ALA A 448 -5.29 25.34 35.87
C ALA A 448 -5.93 25.36 34.46
N PRO A 449 -6.92 24.51 34.16
CA PRO A 449 -7.57 24.45 32.85
C PRO A 449 -8.11 25.80 32.36
N SER A 450 -8.69 26.62 33.25
CA SER A 450 -9.20 27.96 32.91
C SER A 450 -8.08 28.93 32.50
N GLN A 451 -6.90 28.81 33.12
CA GLN A 451 -5.73 29.61 32.75
C GLN A 451 -5.13 29.13 31.43
N LEU A 452 -5.16 27.81 31.18
CA LEU A 452 -4.72 27.23 29.92
C LEU A 452 -5.63 27.67 28.76
N LEU A 453 -6.95 27.66 28.96
CA LEU A 453 -7.92 28.20 28.02
C LEU A 453 -7.71 29.70 27.77
N GLY A 454 -7.39 30.48 28.80
CA GLY A 454 -7.09 31.91 28.64
C GLY A 454 -5.86 32.23 27.81
N ASN A 455 -4.96 31.24 27.60
CA ASN A 455 -3.83 31.36 26.67
C ASN A 455 -4.18 30.95 25.24
N CYS A 456 -5.35 30.32 25.03
CA CYS A 456 -5.78 29.86 23.73
C CYS A 456 -6.51 30.97 22.97
N PRO A 457 -6.36 31.05 21.64
CA PRO A 457 -7.08 32.01 20.80
C PRO A 457 -8.52 31.58 20.48
N PHE A 458 -9.15 30.76 21.34
CA PHE A 458 -10.50 30.22 21.12
C PHE A 458 -11.54 31.02 21.92
N ASP A 459 -12.69 31.29 21.32
CA ASP A 459 -13.84 31.91 22.00
C ASP A 459 -14.68 30.90 22.81
N SER A 460 -14.36 29.60 22.70
CA SER A 460 -15.02 28.50 23.40
C SER A 460 -14.00 27.40 23.76
N PRO A 461 -14.31 26.51 24.71
CA PRO A 461 -13.46 25.35 24.97
C PRO A 461 -13.15 24.56 23.68
N PRO A 462 -11.95 23.95 23.57
CA PRO A 462 -11.59 23.17 22.40
C PRO A 462 -12.52 21.96 22.29
N ALA A 463 -12.94 21.64 21.06
CA ALA A 463 -13.73 20.44 20.82
C ALA A 463 -12.92 19.17 21.09
N VAL A 464 -11.63 19.21 20.75
CA VAL A 464 -10.69 18.09 20.92
C VAL A 464 -9.42 18.58 21.61
N VAL A 465 -8.94 17.80 22.57
CA VAL A 465 -7.57 17.90 23.10
C VAL A 465 -6.74 16.78 22.49
N ALA A 466 -5.60 17.11 21.93
CA ALA A 466 -4.61 16.15 21.43
C ALA A 466 -3.43 16.09 22.41
N GLY A 467 -2.91 14.90 22.67
CA GLY A 467 -1.78 14.69 23.56
C GLY A 467 -0.76 13.70 22.99
N ASN A 468 0.48 14.15 22.81
CA ASN A 468 1.62 13.29 22.51
C ASN A 468 2.75 13.51 23.51
N PRO A 469 2.52 13.21 24.80
CA PRO A 469 3.47 13.55 25.84
C PRO A 469 4.84 12.90 25.57
N PRO A 470 5.94 13.65 25.74
CA PRO A 470 7.28 13.08 25.69
C PRO A 470 7.39 12.01 26.77
N TYR A 471 7.82 10.82 26.37
CA TYR A 471 7.93 9.64 27.23
C TYR A 471 9.37 9.42 27.73
N VAL A 472 10.26 10.38 27.49
CA VAL A 472 11.70 10.28 27.76
C VAL A 472 12.09 11.12 28.98
N PRO A 473 12.75 10.53 30.00
CA PRO A 473 13.44 11.29 31.02
C PRO A 473 14.61 12.05 30.41
N VAL A 474 14.64 13.39 30.47
CA VAL A 474 15.86 14.15 30.15
C VAL A 474 16.66 14.30 31.43
N PRO A 475 17.92 13.82 31.53
CA PRO A 475 18.71 14.00 32.74
C PRO A 475 18.82 15.50 33.04
N PRO A 476 18.54 15.96 34.28
CA PRO A 476 18.73 17.35 34.63
C PRO A 476 20.21 17.71 34.49
N GLN A 477 20.59 18.37 33.39
CA GLN A 477 21.91 18.97 33.28
C GLN A 477 21.98 20.16 34.25
N ALA A 478 22.92 20.12 35.18
CA ALA A 478 23.14 21.20 36.12
C ALA A 478 23.38 22.53 35.37
N GLY A 479 22.40 23.43 35.42
CA GLY A 479 22.46 24.77 34.80
C GLY A 479 21.81 24.91 33.41
N ALA A 480 21.20 23.87 32.83
CA ALA A 480 20.50 24.00 31.55
C ALA A 480 19.06 24.53 31.72
N LYS A 481 18.63 25.45 30.83
CA LYS A 481 17.21 25.82 30.68
C LYS A 481 16.40 24.55 30.40
N LYS A 482 15.21 24.37 31.02
CA LYS A 482 14.33 23.20 30.83
C LYS A 482 14.19 22.89 29.32
N LEU A 483 14.74 21.75 28.91
CA LEU A 483 14.73 21.25 27.53
C LEU A 483 13.41 20.50 27.30
N SER A 484 12.36 21.20 26.86
CA SER A 484 11.02 20.60 26.69
C SER A 484 10.49 19.90 27.95
N ILE A 485 9.29 19.34 27.88
CA ILE A 485 8.62 18.68 29.00
C ILE A 485 9.29 17.32 29.24
N ASP A 486 9.67 17.05 30.49
CA ASP A 486 10.24 15.76 30.92
C ASP A 486 9.08 14.78 31.20
N GLY A 487 9.16 13.56 30.67
CA GLY A 487 8.18 12.49 30.92
C GLY A 487 8.13 12.04 32.38
N GLY A 488 9.17 12.33 33.17
CA GLY A 488 9.30 11.88 34.55
C GLY A 488 9.57 10.37 34.67
N PRO A 489 9.70 9.84 35.90
CA PRO A 489 9.98 8.42 36.14
C PRO A 489 8.76 7.51 35.88
N ASP A 490 7.55 8.08 35.94
CA ASP A 490 6.30 7.42 35.57
C ASP A 490 5.87 8.02 34.23
N GLY A 491 6.00 7.26 33.13
CA GLY A 491 5.67 7.72 31.77
C GLY A 491 4.22 8.20 31.59
N LEU A 492 3.34 7.98 32.58
CA LEU A 492 1.97 8.48 32.60
C LEU A 492 1.80 9.84 33.30
N HIS A 493 2.84 10.42 33.90
CA HIS A 493 2.72 11.68 34.65
C HIS A 493 2.06 12.79 33.83
N LEU A 494 2.54 13.01 32.60
CA LEU A 494 1.99 14.01 31.69
C LEU A 494 0.63 13.60 31.11
N VAL A 495 0.45 12.29 30.83
CA VAL A 495 -0.83 11.72 30.39
C VAL A 495 -1.94 12.09 31.39
N ARG A 496 -1.69 11.96 32.70
CA ARG A 496 -2.65 12.34 33.77
C ARG A 496 -3.05 13.81 33.70
N LEU A 497 -2.11 14.69 33.43
CA LEU A 497 -2.37 16.12 33.32
C LEU A 497 -3.20 16.46 32.07
N ILE A 498 -2.85 15.85 30.93
CA ILE A 498 -3.58 16.03 29.67
C ILE A 498 -5.02 15.54 29.81
N VAL A 499 -5.22 14.33 30.36
CA VAL A 499 -6.55 13.74 30.60
C VAL A 499 -7.38 14.64 31.50
N ARG A 500 -6.79 15.17 32.59
CA ARG A 500 -7.46 16.10 33.49
C ARG A 500 -7.88 17.39 32.79
N HIS A 501 -6.99 18.00 32.01
CA HIS A 501 -7.31 19.22 31.27
C HIS A 501 -8.45 18.99 30.27
N ALA A 502 -8.40 17.91 29.49
CA ALA A 502 -9.45 17.57 28.56
C ALA A 502 -10.80 17.33 29.27
N ALA A 503 -10.78 16.60 30.39
CA ALA A 503 -11.95 16.33 31.21
C ALA A 503 -12.53 17.61 31.84
N ASP A 504 -11.71 18.55 32.30
CA ASP A 504 -12.20 19.81 32.84
C ASP A 504 -12.74 20.73 31.72
N MET A 505 -12.20 20.63 30.51
CA MET A 505 -12.59 21.47 29.36
C MET A 505 -13.85 21.01 28.62
N GLY A 506 -14.33 19.77 28.80
CA GLY A 506 -15.46 19.30 27.99
C GLY A 506 -15.07 18.53 26.74
N SER A 507 -13.78 18.34 26.49
CA SER A 507 -13.25 17.97 25.17
C SER A 507 -13.18 16.45 24.97
N ASP A 508 -13.35 16.02 23.72
CA ASP A 508 -12.91 14.68 23.31
C ASP A 508 -11.37 14.66 23.31
N LEU A 509 -10.77 13.48 23.47
CA LEU A 509 -9.33 13.34 23.73
C LEU A 509 -8.67 12.35 22.79
N GLY A 510 -7.67 12.79 22.02
CA GLY A 510 -6.74 11.91 21.32
C GLY A 510 -5.43 11.84 22.09
N ILE A 511 -4.96 10.64 22.47
CA ILE A 511 -3.72 10.52 23.26
C ILE A 511 -2.86 9.34 22.81
N THR A 512 -1.55 9.48 23.03
CA THR A 512 -0.53 8.50 22.61
C THR A 512 0.18 7.91 23.81
N ILE A 513 0.38 6.60 23.81
CA ILE A 513 1.09 5.84 24.84
C ILE A 513 2.31 5.18 24.21
N GLY A 514 3.50 5.55 24.71
CA GLY A 514 4.80 5.04 24.25
C GLY A 514 5.35 3.89 25.09
N SER A 515 6.62 3.53 24.84
CA SER A 515 7.30 2.35 25.40
C SER A 515 7.53 2.34 26.91
N TYR A 516 7.46 3.51 27.57
CA TYR A 516 7.75 3.66 29.00
C TYR A 516 6.51 3.64 29.90
N SER A 517 5.33 3.44 29.31
CA SER A 517 4.04 3.50 29.99
C SER A 517 3.28 2.20 29.86
N SER A 518 2.52 1.83 30.89
CA SER A 518 1.54 0.75 30.78
C SER A 518 0.31 1.23 29.99
N PRO A 519 -0.01 0.67 28.82
CA PRO A 519 -1.23 0.98 28.07
C PRO A 519 -2.48 0.62 28.86
N ARG A 520 -2.42 -0.43 29.70
CA ARG A 520 -3.53 -0.80 30.59
C ARG A 520 -3.78 0.29 31.63
N ALA A 521 -2.74 0.79 32.31
CA ALA A 521 -2.89 1.86 33.29
C ALA A 521 -3.35 3.17 32.63
N ALA A 522 -2.91 3.46 31.41
CA ALA A 522 -3.41 4.59 30.62
C ALA A 522 -4.91 4.46 30.30
N ALA A 523 -5.35 3.28 29.86
CA ALA A 523 -6.76 3.01 29.62
C ALA A 523 -7.58 3.15 30.91
N SER A 524 -7.12 2.60 32.04
CA SER A 524 -7.79 2.75 33.33
C SER A 524 -7.97 4.22 33.72
N LEU A 525 -6.93 5.03 33.56
CA LEU A 525 -6.98 6.48 33.81
C LEU A 525 -8.04 7.20 32.95
N LEU A 526 -8.16 6.82 31.67
CA LEU A 526 -9.18 7.38 30.78
C LEU A 526 -10.59 7.03 31.25
N HIS A 527 -10.83 5.75 31.56
CA HIS A 527 -12.11 5.27 32.09
C HIS A 527 -12.49 5.96 33.42
N GLU A 528 -11.55 6.05 34.36
CA GLU A 528 -11.73 6.76 35.64
C GLU A 528 -12.06 8.25 35.45
N SER A 529 -11.61 8.84 34.34
CA SER A 529 -11.86 10.23 33.98
C SER A 529 -13.12 10.43 33.13
N GLY A 530 -13.93 9.38 32.92
CA GLY A 530 -15.19 9.44 32.19
C GLY A 530 -15.05 9.47 30.66
N TYR A 531 -14.02 8.80 30.13
CA TYR A 531 -13.81 8.62 28.70
C TYR A 531 -14.12 7.19 28.23
N GLU A 532 -14.74 7.11 27.05
CA GLU A 532 -14.90 5.88 26.28
C GLU A 532 -13.83 5.84 25.19
N ILE A 533 -13.04 4.77 25.15
CA ILE A 533 -12.08 4.54 24.06
C ILE A 533 -12.89 4.03 22.87
N SER A 534 -12.93 4.81 21.80
CA SER A 534 -13.76 4.55 20.62
C SER A 534 -12.98 3.94 19.46
N ARG A 535 -11.66 4.17 19.39
CA ARG A 535 -10.75 3.64 18.36
C ARG A 535 -9.33 3.49 18.91
N VAL A 536 -8.57 2.57 18.32
CA VAL A 536 -7.14 2.37 18.60
C VAL A 536 -6.33 2.54 17.32
N THR A 537 -5.20 3.25 17.41
CA THR A 537 -4.19 3.31 16.36
C THR A 537 -2.92 2.63 16.88
N LEU A 538 -2.36 1.69 16.12
CA LEU A 538 -1.15 0.96 16.51
C LEU A 538 -0.03 1.19 15.49
N SER A 539 1.20 1.29 15.98
CA SER A 539 2.40 1.27 15.14
C SER A 539 3.54 0.56 15.85
N ALA A 540 4.31 -0.24 15.12
CA ALA A 540 5.51 -0.88 15.64
C ALA A 540 6.73 0.01 15.37
N LEU A 541 7.40 0.45 16.43
CA LEU A 541 8.64 1.23 16.32
C LEU A 541 9.83 0.45 16.85
N ARG A 542 10.91 0.44 16.08
CA ARG A 542 12.19 -0.15 16.51
C ARG A 542 12.69 0.60 17.75
N LEU A 543 13.25 -0.14 18.72
CA LEU A 543 13.93 0.48 19.86
C LEU A 543 15.13 1.31 19.37
N GLY A 544 15.04 2.63 19.49
CA GLY A 544 16.13 3.55 19.15
C GLY A 544 17.26 3.53 20.19
N ASP A 545 18.40 4.15 19.84
CA ASP A 545 19.60 4.17 20.69
C ASP A 545 19.35 4.68 22.11
N TYR A 546 18.50 5.69 22.25
CA TYR A 546 18.14 6.23 23.55
C TYR A 546 17.34 5.23 24.38
N THR A 547 16.34 4.59 23.77
CA THR A 547 15.51 3.58 24.41
C THR A 547 16.35 2.37 24.83
N LEU A 548 17.30 1.96 24.00
CA LEU A 548 18.27 0.91 24.32
C LEU A 548 19.19 1.29 25.49
N LYS A 549 19.60 2.55 25.61
CA LYS A 549 20.40 3.05 26.75
C LYS A 549 19.60 3.14 28.05
N ASN A 550 18.28 3.29 27.97
CA ASN A 550 17.38 3.44 29.11
C ASN A 550 16.31 2.33 29.11
N ILE A 551 16.72 1.10 28.81
CA ILE A 551 15.81 0.00 28.50
C ILE A 551 15.16 -0.62 29.75
N GLU A 552 15.68 -0.33 30.95
CA GLU A 552 15.26 -0.96 32.22
C GLU A 552 13.74 -0.93 32.39
N ARG A 553 13.13 0.25 32.26
CA ARG A 553 11.67 0.39 32.40
C ARG A 553 10.87 -0.36 31.33
N VAL A 554 11.37 -0.41 30.11
CA VAL A 554 10.73 -1.15 29.00
C VAL A 554 10.75 -2.65 29.29
N LEU A 555 11.86 -3.17 29.80
CA LEU A 555 11.99 -4.58 30.18
C LEU A 555 11.17 -4.93 31.43
N GLU A 556 11.07 -4.02 32.41
CA GLU A 556 10.17 -4.17 33.55
C GLU A 556 8.72 -4.33 33.08
N LEU A 557 8.25 -3.43 32.20
CA LEU A 557 6.90 -3.50 31.65
C LEU A 557 6.68 -4.76 30.82
N GLU A 558 7.67 -5.21 30.05
CA GLU A 558 7.59 -6.50 29.32
C GLU A 558 7.46 -7.67 30.30
N ALA A 559 8.27 -7.70 31.36
CA ALA A 559 8.27 -8.76 32.37
C ALA A 559 6.97 -8.81 33.19
N GLU A 560 6.39 -7.65 33.50
CA GLU A 560 5.08 -7.51 34.13
C GLU A 560 3.92 -7.82 33.16
N GLY A 561 4.22 -7.98 31.86
CA GLY A 561 3.25 -8.20 30.81
C GLY A 561 2.42 -6.96 30.46
N GLU A 562 2.85 -5.78 30.90
CA GLU A 562 2.23 -4.47 30.71
C GLU A 562 2.71 -3.75 29.46
N GLY A 563 3.85 -4.14 28.89
CA GLY A 563 4.44 -3.56 27.68
C GLY A 563 4.96 -4.66 26.75
N PRO A 564 4.10 -5.39 26.03
CA PRO A 564 4.55 -6.49 25.18
C PRO A 564 5.41 -5.95 24.02
N LEU A 565 6.53 -6.62 23.75
CA LEU A 565 7.42 -6.29 22.63
C LEU A 565 7.20 -7.24 21.45
N LEU A 566 7.26 -6.69 20.25
CA LEU A 566 7.24 -7.43 18.99
C LEU A 566 8.67 -7.85 18.63
N ARG A 567 8.86 -9.13 18.32
CA ARG A 567 10.14 -9.69 17.87
C ARG A 567 9.99 -10.17 16.42
N ALA A 568 10.48 -9.38 15.47
CA ALA A 568 10.31 -9.61 14.03
C ALA A 568 11.21 -10.74 13.49
N TYR A 569 10.99 -11.16 12.24
CA TYR A 569 11.74 -12.25 11.59
C TYR A 569 13.26 -12.03 11.53
N ASP A 570 13.68 -10.78 11.42
CA ASP A 570 15.08 -10.35 11.37
C ASP A 570 15.73 -10.26 12.76
N GLY A 571 15.00 -10.62 13.82
CA GLY A 571 15.45 -10.53 15.22
C GLY A 571 15.37 -9.12 15.80
N VAL A 572 14.88 -8.12 15.05
CA VAL A 572 14.71 -6.75 15.53
C VAL A 572 13.54 -6.68 16.50
N VAL A 573 13.74 -5.95 17.60
CA VAL A 573 12.75 -5.76 18.65
C VAL A 573 12.07 -4.41 18.46
N TYR A 574 10.74 -4.43 18.47
CA TYR A 574 9.88 -3.27 18.33
C TYR A 574 9.01 -3.13 19.58
N TYR A 575 8.76 -1.90 20.00
CA TYR A 575 7.66 -1.59 20.91
C TYR A 575 6.45 -1.14 20.11
N LEU A 576 5.26 -1.24 20.72
CA LEU A 576 4.04 -0.75 20.12
C LEU A 576 3.72 0.65 20.67
N ILE A 577 3.62 1.62 19.78
CA ILE A 577 3.03 2.92 20.08
C ILE A 577 1.52 2.77 19.96
N VAL A 578 0.79 3.26 20.95
CA VAL A 578 -0.67 3.11 21.04
C VAL A 578 -1.33 4.49 21.04
N GLY A 579 -2.02 4.81 19.97
CA GLY A 579 -2.93 5.95 19.87
C GLY A 579 -4.35 5.56 20.31
N LEU A 580 -4.97 6.35 21.18
CA LEU A 580 -6.33 6.15 21.69
C LEU A 580 -7.21 7.35 21.31
N SER A 581 -8.31 7.09 20.60
CA SER A 581 -9.34 8.09 20.33
C SER A 581 -10.46 7.96 21.36
N CYS A 582 -10.58 8.95 22.24
CA CYS A 582 -11.44 8.91 23.40
C CYS A 582 -12.57 9.94 23.28
N GLN A 583 -13.81 9.50 23.47
CA GLN A 583 -14.97 10.37 23.53
C GLN A 583 -15.42 10.51 24.97
N ARG A 584 -15.88 11.70 25.35
CA ARG A 584 -16.40 11.90 26.71
C ARG A 584 -17.76 11.21 26.86
N THR A 585 -17.93 10.43 27.93
CA THR A 585 -19.24 9.85 28.28
C THR A 585 -20.21 10.99 28.60
N ARG A 586 -21.17 11.22 27.70
CA ARG A 586 -22.25 12.18 27.91
C ARG A 586 -23.43 11.41 28.50
N ASN A 587 -23.86 11.76 29.71
CA ASN A 587 -25.09 11.24 30.31
C ASN A 587 -26.30 11.72 29.48
N THR A 588 -26.58 11.05 28.36
CA THR A 588 -27.84 11.21 27.63
C THR A 588 -28.83 10.20 28.21
N ALA A 589 -29.88 10.71 28.86
CA ALA A 589 -30.95 9.88 29.38
C ALA A 589 -31.57 9.06 28.23
N GLY A 590 -31.27 7.76 28.17
CA GLY A 590 -31.86 6.80 27.22
C GLY A 590 -31.03 6.41 25.99
N GLY A 591 -29.76 6.80 25.89
CA GLY A 591 -28.87 6.35 24.80
C GLY A 591 -28.28 4.95 25.03
N ALA A 592 -28.19 4.13 23.98
CA ALA A 592 -27.41 2.89 24.04
C ALA A 592 -25.92 3.21 24.32
N MET A 593 -25.32 2.52 25.29
CA MET A 593 -23.91 2.66 25.65
C MET A 593 -23.03 2.34 24.43
N GLN A 594 -22.12 3.24 24.05
CA GLN A 594 -21.24 2.97 22.92
C GLN A 594 -20.22 1.87 23.29
N PRO A 595 -19.78 1.04 22.32
CA PRO A 595 -18.71 0.09 22.55
C PRO A 595 -17.44 0.82 22.96
N THR A 596 -16.90 0.50 24.13
CA THR A 596 -15.61 1.00 24.62
C THR A 596 -14.65 -0.15 24.83
N LEU A 597 -13.35 0.09 24.61
CA LEU A 597 -12.30 -0.88 24.89
C LEU A 597 -11.92 -0.86 26.37
N ALA A 598 -12.02 -2.01 27.05
CA ALA A 598 -11.58 -2.15 28.44
C ALA A 598 -10.04 -2.21 28.55
N PRO A 599 -9.45 -1.84 29.70
CA PRO A 599 -8.00 -1.85 29.89
C PRO A 599 -7.33 -3.22 29.60
N ASP A 600 -7.94 -4.32 30.04
CA ASP A 600 -7.42 -5.66 29.80
C ASP A 600 -7.59 -6.12 28.34
N GLU A 601 -8.65 -5.63 27.65
CA GLU A 601 -8.86 -5.89 26.22
C GLU A 601 -7.82 -5.17 25.37
N LEU A 602 -7.45 -3.94 25.73
CA LEU A 602 -6.33 -3.25 25.10
C LEU A 602 -5.04 -4.04 25.26
N LEU A 603 -4.74 -4.54 26.45
CA LEU A 603 -3.53 -5.32 26.67
C LEU A 603 -3.55 -6.66 25.91
N ALA A 604 -4.70 -7.31 25.82
CA ALA A 604 -4.90 -8.51 25.00
C ALA A 604 -4.67 -8.21 23.51
N LEU A 605 -5.18 -7.08 23.00
CA LEU A 605 -4.97 -6.61 21.64
C LEU A 605 -3.48 -6.40 21.34
N LEU A 606 -2.73 -5.78 22.26
CA LEU A 606 -1.29 -5.53 22.09
C LEU A 606 -0.48 -6.84 22.12
N ARG A 607 -0.79 -7.75 23.04
CA ARG A 607 -0.15 -9.08 23.09
C ARG A 607 -0.41 -9.87 21.81
N LEU A 608 -1.61 -9.77 21.27
CA LEU A 608 -1.97 -10.36 19.99
C LEU A 608 -1.16 -9.70 18.85
N ALA A 609 -1.08 -8.37 18.82
CA ALA A 609 -0.28 -7.63 17.84
C ALA A 609 1.20 -8.07 17.88
N CYS A 610 1.77 -8.30 19.06
CA CYS A 610 3.15 -8.77 19.23
C CYS A 610 3.39 -10.23 18.81
N LYS A 611 2.34 -11.00 18.47
CA LYS A 611 2.51 -12.31 17.81
C LYS A 611 2.90 -12.20 16.34
N SER A 612 2.83 -11.00 15.78
CA SER A 612 3.27 -10.72 14.42
C SER A 612 4.77 -10.97 14.26
N ARG A 613 5.21 -11.05 13.02
CA ARG A 613 6.60 -11.24 12.63
C ARG A 613 7.13 -10.08 11.79
N THR A 614 6.26 -9.15 11.42
CA THR A 614 6.63 -7.91 10.76
C THR A 614 6.11 -6.70 11.56
N PRO A 615 6.70 -5.50 11.38
CA PRO A 615 6.17 -4.28 11.98
C PRO A 615 4.79 -3.85 11.43
N ALA A 616 4.23 -4.58 10.46
CA ALA A 616 2.88 -4.36 9.95
C ALA A 616 1.78 -4.99 10.82
N LEU A 617 2.13 -5.70 11.89
CA LEU A 617 1.19 -6.25 12.88
C LEU A 617 0.16 -7.26 12.31
N GLU A 618 0.58 -8.11 11.37
CA GLU A 618 -0.28 -9.03 10.62
C GLU A 618 -1.03 -10.08 11.48
N ALA A 619 -0.60 -10.31 12.73
CA ALA A 619 -1.32 -11.19 13.65
C ALA A 619 -2.71 -10.65 14.04
N LEU A 620 -2.96 -9.36 13.84
CA LEU A 620 -4.27 -8.75 14.06
C LEU A 620 -5.28 -9.10 12.95
N ASP A 621 -4.82 -9.38 11.72
CA ASP A 621 -5.69 -9.64 10.56
C ASP A 621 -6.50 -10.93 10.68
N THR A 622 -5.97 -11.90 11.43
CA THR A 622 -6.48 -13.28 11.47
C THR A 622 -7.01 -13.68 12.85
N SER A 623 -7.12 -12.72 13.77
CA SER A 623 -7.42 -13.01 15.16
C SER A 623 -8.91 -13.29 15.40
N PRO A 624 -9.23 -14.38 16.12
CA PRO A 624 -10.58 -14.66 16.61
C PRO A 624 -10.93 -13.86 17.88
N VAL A 625 -10.01 -13.01 18.37
CA VAL A 625 -10.24 -12.16 19.54
C VAL A 625 -11.04 -10.94 19.09
N ALA A 626 -12.26 -10.79 19.61
CA ALA A 626 -13.04 -9.58 19.37
C ALA A 626 -12.33 -8.38 19.99
N CYS A 627 -12.12 -7.33 19.19
CA CYS A 627 -11.86 -6.00 19.70
C CYS A 627 -13.18 -5.22 19.61
N PRO A 628 -13.73 -4.69 20.73
CA PRO A 628 -14.99 -3.94 20.69
C PRO A 628 -14.90 -2.69 19.81
N VAL A 629 -13.69 -2.16 19.63
CA VAL A 629 -13.42 -0.94 18.86
C VAL A 629 -12.62 -1.24 17.60
N PRO A 630 -12.78 -0.45 16.52
CA PRO A 630 -11.98 -0.60 15.32
C PRO A 630 -10.52 -0.17 15.56
N VAL A 631 -9.61 -0.78 14.82
CA VAL A 631 -8.15 -0.60 14.94
C VAL A 631 -7.57 -0.07 13.61
N ARG A 632 -6.73 0.97 13.68
CA ARG A 632 -5.91 1.48 12.57
C ARG A 632 -4.47 1.00 12.76
N ILE A 633 -3.82 0.57 11.69
CA ILE A 633 -2.39 0.23 11.69
C ILE A 633 -1.61 1.28 10.89
N LEU A 634 -0.58 1.86 11.50
CA LEU A 634 0.35 2.77 10.85
C LEU A 634 1.66 2.07 10.54
N VAL A 635 1.97 1.98 9.25
CA VAL A 635 3.19 1.38 8.72
C VAL A 635 4.17 2.49 8.41
N LEU A 636 5.28 2.51 9.15
CA LEU A 636 6.31 3.55 9.05
C LEU A 636 7.33 3.25 7.95
N PRO A 637 7.97 4.27 7.36
CA PRO A 637 9.06 4.08 6.40
C PRO A 637 10.35 3.58 7.08
N ASP A 638 11.32 3.16 6.27
CA ASP A 638 12.60 2.61 6.74
C ASP A 638 13.35 3.56 7.69
N GLU A 639 14.10 3.00 8.64
CA GLU A 639 14.79 3.72 9.73
C GLU A 639 15.68 4.90 9.32
N PRO A 640 16.46 4.86 8.22
CA PRO A 640 17.27 5.99 7.77
C PRO A 640 16.44 7.25 7.45
N LEU A 641 15.14 7.08 7.22
CA LEU A 641 14.18 8.13 6.90
C LEU A 641 13.42 8.63 8.14
N ARG A 642 13.68 8.04 9.31
CA ARG A 642 13.04 8.35 10.61
C ARG A 642 13.96 9.10 11.58
N HIS A 643 15.28 9.04 11.38
CA HIS A 643 16.24 9.60 12.36
C HIS A 643 16.21 11.14 12.44
N HIS A 644 16.29 11.60 13.69
CA HIS A 644 16.87 12.90 14.05
C HIS A 644 18.40 12.72 14.17
N CYS A 645 19.19 13.67 13.65
CA CYS A 645 20.65 13.64 13.77
C CYS A 645 21.12 13.98 15.18
#